data_AF-A0A346XUC5-F1
#
_entry.id   AF-A0A346XUC5-F1
#
_cell.length_a   1.000
_cell.length_b   1.000
_cell.length_c   1.000
_cell.angle_alpha   90.00
_cell.angle_beta   90.00
_cell.angle_gamma   90.00
#
_symmetry.space_group_name_H-M   'P 1'
#
loop_
_entity.id
_entity.type
_entity.pdbx_description
1 polymer ?
#
loop_
_entity_poly.entity_id
_entity_poly.type
_entity_poly.pdbx_seq_one_letter_code
_entity_poly.pdbx_strand_id
1 'polypeptide(L)'
;MIRRTIPVMVLLLVASLTAVAPSLAQDESPPDSSLVRLAGDGRAATAAAIAGQRDTADHVLIARQDSFPDALVGAVLAGALDTPILLAATDGLPEATADAIADLGASSATLLGGTAALGDAVETALSDLGLDVDRLAGDGRHATAAAIVRAAVAADPTIPGQVAGQRTALVASAAGFADALVGGAVAAGEGLPLLLVDADGVPEQTSTLVDELAIERLVVLGGTAVISEATVADLEALDVDVTRLAGDGRQATAAEVATWAMTALDWRPTAAVLATGDDFPDALAAAPLAGDVTAPVLLAGGDVASDALASALGCTVSTLYVAGGENAVSDEEAQSVLDAATTGDVCDLAVTAFPDVAVVPVGQAFTVTADLLDRDSSFAAVDLEGVEATFTVTPDTNSIGMATPTVGMETIPASADGTAATTFTSNTPGLVVVNVCAAGPDGEETCDTSAVRFAARYAGSLDNMVGHANVIDDEVCLAGSPAEGIARIQISDGTTTFAVDGSEGCLPADGLTARDIDADIDSWSMAINGAATDNFAAIGSDYSQFETTEAPAYDVNESTVSGVDHIATVPGTSGSTSVNFLDVDGVDVMATSGRFGLKLFDITDPTAPVALGTASMPGFWQNEDMDVDDGRDLIFLSRDPRAYGGSTSDGVAGVYIFDVSDPNNIVELAFHELPTGHTATCVLSESGPCDYLWSGGPATGEHQPEDWAGRPIFVTDITNPAKPFTYPQPLVTNQNDGVTDYAHDVQVDADGIAWVSSRGGIYGYHTMGTHTDPLTGEERVATPVDPVPYAGGTLADEAAPSRLVHNSFRAVGNTADQGADLEASGFAEGELIYNTEEAFSTRCETDGRFVIASLAGSEAGEGFESTPDDPFRLETVGIWSPTMAEGQSPDLFCSAHYFAVKDGIVAYSWYAQGTRFLDVSDPANPRQIAYSRPTGGVSYAPYFHGDYVIVADSSRGVEVLQLNDDAMTALAGEEEVLAPVLPGATFAQRQATGSAGTSAGAWEADPVFGWSCAIPVEETTSA
;
A
#
# COMPACT_ATOMS: atom_id res chain seq x y z
N MET A 1 1.79 -41.80 -66.65
CA MET A 1 0.44 -41.29 -66.32
C MET A 1 0.57 -40.67 -64.92
N ILE A 2 0.81 -39.36 -64.81
CA ILE A 2 -0.18 -38.26 -64.66
C ILE A 2 -0.91 -38.40 -63.31
N ARG A 3 -1.00 -37.47 -62.35
CA ARG A 3 -0.60 -36.05 -62.11
C ARG A 3 -0.94 -35.76 -60.60
N ARG A 4 -0.10 -35.04 -59.83
CA ARG A 4 -0.30 -33.66 -59.29
C ARG A 4 -1.38 -33.37 -58.21
N THR A 5 -0.89 -32.97 -57.02
CA THR A 5 -1.14 -31.73 -56.20
C THR A 5 -2.56 -31.19 -55.80
N ILE A 6 -2.75 -30.98 -54.47
CA ILE A 6 -3.34 -29.83 -53.67
C ILE A 6 -4.86 -29.52 -53.93
N PRO A 7 -5.67 -28.65 -53.24
CA PRO A 7 -5.72 -27.99 -51.90
C PRO A 7 -7.12 -27.91 -51.16
N VAL A 8 -7.09 -27.52 -49.87
CA VAL A 8 -7.74 -26.37 -49.15
C VAL A 8 -9.26 -26.03 -49.27
N MET A 9 -9.89 -25.86 -48.09
CA MET A 9 -10.87 -24.82 -47.64
C MET A 9 -12.42 -24.91 -47.79
N VAL A 10 -13.06 -24.45 -46.69
CA VAL A 10 -14.31 -23.63 -46.55
C VAL A 10 -15.63 -24.33 -46.14
N LEU A 11 -15.93 -24.21 -44.83
CA LEU A 11 -16.98 -23.37 -44.17
C LEU A 11 -18.49 -23.77 -44.20
N LEU A 12 -19.11 -23.56 -43.01
CA LEU A 12 -20.52 -23.24 -42.67
C LEU A 12 -21.60 -24.34 -42.69
N LEU A 13 -22.15 -24.69 -41.52
CA LEU A 13 -23.33 -24.05 -40.88
C LEU A 13 -24.11 -25.03 -39.95
N VAL A 14 -24.15 -24.66 -38.67
CA VAL A 14 -25.21 -24.82 -37.64
C VAL A 14 -26.45 -25.70 -37.98
N ALA A 15 -26.71 -26.73 -37.16
CA ALA A 15 -27.90 -26.79 -36.27
C ALA A 15 -28.08 -28.16 -35.57
N SER A 16 -28.17 -28.06 -34.23
CA SER A 16 -29.02 -28.83 -33.31
C SER A 16 -28.86 -30.35 -33.16
N LEU A 17 -28.21 -30.75 -32.07
CA LEU A 17 -28.76 -31.77 -31.16
C LEU A 17 -28.36 -31.45 -29.71
N THR A 18 -29.34 -30.97 -28.95
CA THR A 18 -29.30 -30.76 -27.50
C THR A 18 -29.04 -32.09 -26.77
N ALA A 19 -27.89 -32.20 -26.11
CA ALA A 19 -27.67 -33.17 -25.04
C ALA A 19 -27.64 -32.39 -23.72
N VAL A 20 -28.69 -32.59 -22.92
CA VAL A 20 -28.74 -32.19 -21.52
C VAL A 20 -27.67 -33.00 -20.79
N ALA A 21 -26.56 -32.37 -20.43
CA ALA A 21 -25.64 -32.88 -19.43
C ALA A 21 -26.05 -32.27 -18.08
N PRO A 22 -26.19 -33.08 -17.01
CA PRO A 22 -26.44 -32.55 -15.68
C PRO A 22 -25.21 -31.77 -15.22
N SER A 23 -25.43 -30.60 -14.64
CA SER A 23 -24.43 -29.89 -13.85
C SER A 23 -23.97 -30.83 -12.72
N LEU A 24 -22.75 -31.34 -12.81
CA LEU A 24 -22.02 -31.71 -11.61
C LEU A 24 -21.60 -30.38 -10.99
N ALA A 25 -22.41 -29.91 -10.03
CA ALA A 25 -21.90 -29.05 -8.99
C ALA A 25 -20.78 -29.84 -8.31
N GLN A 26 -19.55 -29.35 -8.45
CA GLN A 26 -18.49 -29.74 -7.53
C GLN A 26 -18.80 -29.01 -6.23
N ASP A 27 -19.06 -29.82 -5.21
CA ASP A 27 -19.05 -29.46 -3.81
C ASP A 27 -17.61 -29.05 -3.48
N GLU A 28 -17.35 -27.75 -3.34
CA GLU A 28 -16.06 -27.27 -2.83
C GLU A 28 -16.19 -27.07 -1.31
N SER A 29 -15.92 -28.15 -0.57
CA SER A 29 -15.58 -28.07 0.84
C SER A 29 -14.20 -27.40 1.00
N PRO A 30 -13.99 -26.52 2.00
CA PRO A 30 -12.67 -25.99 2.32
C PRO A 30 -11.68 -27.13 2.64
N PRO A 31 -10.37 -26.97 2.44
CA PRO A 31 -9.39 -28.01 2.74
C PRO A 31 -9.39 -28.31 4.25
N ASP A 32 -9.48 -29.60 4.63
CA ASP A 32 -9.37 -30.05 6.03
C ASP A 32 -8.05 -29.55 6.64
N SER A 33 -8.11 -28.70 7.67
CA SER A 33 -6.95 -28.33 8.46
C SER A 33 -6.52 -29.49 9.36
N SER A 34 -5.22 -29.73 9.48
CA SER A 34 -4.68 -30.91 10.16
C SER A 34 -3.63 -30.55 11.21
N LEU A 35 -3.92 -30.88 12.47
CA LEU A 35 -2.93 -30.89 13.55
C LEU A 35 -2.23 -32.25 13.59
N VAL A 36 -0.92 -32.28 13.35
CA VAL A 36 -0.11 -33.50 13.36
C VAL A 36 0.89 -33.45 14.51
N ARG A 37 0.57 -34.11 15.62
CA ARG A 37 1.48 -34.21 16.77
C ARG A 37 2.51 -35.33 16.56
N LEU A 38 3.78 -34.96 16.56
CA LEU A 38 4.93 -35.85 16.45
C LEU A 38 5.57 -35.95 17.83
N ALA A 39 5.27 -37.02 18.56
CA ALA A 39 5.70 -37.19 19.95
C ALA A 39 5.85 -38.67 20.34
N GLY A 40 6.73 -38.93 21.31
CA GLY A 40 6.87 -40.23 21.96
C GLY A 40 7.17 -40.11 23.46
N ASP A 41 7.43 -41.23 24.12
CA ASP A 41 7.81 -41.26 25.55
C ASP A 41 9.24 -40.72 25.75
N GLY A 42 9.37 -39.40 25.73
CA GLY A 42 10.61 -38.66 25.86
C GLY A 42 11.26 -38.27 24.53
N ARG A 43 12.28 -37.41 24.63
CA ARG A 43 12.95 -36.75 23.49
C ARG A 43 13.41 -37.68 22.37
N ALA A 44 14.01 -38.83 22.69
CA ALA A 44 14.46 -39.78 21.68
C ALA A 44 13.30 -40.43 20.90
N ALA A 45 12.19 -40.72 21.59
CA ALA A 45 11.00 -41.26 20.94
C ALA A 45 10.25 -40.18 20.13
N THR A 46 10.27 -38.92 20.57
CA THR A 46 9.79 -37.78 19.77
C THR A 46 10.60 -37.60 18.49
N ALA A 47 11.93 -37.62 18.57
CA ALA A 47 12.78 -37.53 17.38
C ALA A 47 12.57 -38.72 16.42
N ALA A 48 12.35 -39.93 16.94
CA ALA A 48 11.94 -41.09 16.14
C ALA A 48 10.59 -40.87 15.44
N ALA A 49 9.60 -40.29 16.12
CA ALA A 49 8.29 -39.99 15.54
C ALA A 49 8.38 -38.92 14.44
N ILE A 50 9.22 -37.90 14.61
CA ILE A 50 9.49 -36.88 13.58
C ILE A 50 10.15 -37.52 12.37
N ALA A 51 11.18 -38.34 12.59
CA ALA A 51 11.88 -39.03 11.51
C ALA A 51 10.95 -39.97 10.71
N GLY A 52 9.94 -40.55 11.36
CA GLY A 52 8.92 -41.39 10.73
C GLY A 52 7.96 -40.66 9.78
N GLN A 53 8.03 -39.33 9.65
CA GLN A 53 7.37 -38.62 8.54
C GLN A 53 8.05 -38.88 7.18
N ARG A 54 9.24 -39.48 7.20
CA ARG A 54 9.96 -39.95 6.01
C ARG A 54 9.75 -41.45 5.86
N ASP A 55 9.43 -41.88 4.65
CA ASP A 55 9.25 -43.30 4.34
C ASP A 55 10.57 -44.09 4.47
N THR A 56 11.69 -43.48 4.06
CA THR A 56 13.04 -44.09 4.09
C THR A 56 14.11 -43.01 4.24
N ALA A 57 15.26 -43.36 4.82
CA ALA A 57 16.47 -42.55 4.79
C ALA A 57 17.70 -43.44 4.77
N ASP A 58 18.57 -43.29 3.76
CA ASP A 58 19.80 -44.12 3.63
C ASP A 58 20.85 -43.78 4.70
N HIS A 59 20.79 -42.56 5.24
CA HIS A 59 21.66 -42.01 6.27
C HIS A 59 20.82 -41.43 7.42
N VAL A 60 21.41 -41.30 8.62
CA VAL A 60 20.82 -40.57 9.77
C VAL A 60 21.87 -39.73 10.49
N LEU A 61 21.49 -38.57 11.00
CA LEU A 61 22.33 -37.81 11.93
C LEU A 61 21.95 -38.13 13.37
N ILE A 62 22.96 -38.30 14.25
CA ILE A 62 22.75 -38.61 15.67
C ILE A 62 23.26 -37.46 16.51
N ALA A 63 22.36 -36.83 17.26
CA ALA A 63 22.67 -35.76 18.19
C ALA A 63 22.50 -36.19 19.65
N ARG A 64 23.21 -35.51 20.55
CA ARG A 64 23.08 -35.73 21.99
C ARG A 64 21.74 -35.17 22.48
N GLN A 65 21.02 -35.99 23.22
CA GLN A 65 19.65 -35.67 23.61
C GLN A 65 19.56 -34.59 24.70
N ASP A 66 20.52 -34.47 25.61
CA ASP A 66 20.49 -33.62 26.83
C ASP A 66 21.44 -32.42 26.77
N SER A 67 22.13 -32.20 25.64
CA SER A 67 22.93 -30.99 25.40
C SER A 67 22.99 -30.63 23.92
N PHE A 68 22.62 -29.39 23.59
CA PHE A 68 22.54 -28.85 22.23
C PHE A 68 23.84 -28.41 21.52
N PRO A 69 24.96 -28.03 22.19
CA PRO A 69 26.02 -27.24 21.54
C PRO A 69 26.64 -27.84 20.29
N ASP A 70 26.73 -29.16 20.22
CA ASP A 70 27.41 -29.87 19.13
C ASP A 70 26.51 -30.10 17.90
N ALA A 71 25.18 -30.03 18.06
CA ALA A 71 24.22 -30.33 17.01
C ALA A 71 23.42 -29.12 16.54
N LEU A 72 23.65 -27.93 17.13
CA LEU A 72 22.85 -26.73 16.90
C LEU A 72 22.82 -26.28 15.42
N VAL A 73 23.88 -26.59 14.67
CA VAL A 73 23.98 -26.31 13.22
C VAL A 73 23.70 -27.54 12.35
N GLY A 74 23.22 -28.63 12.94
CA GLY A 74 23.01 -29.91 12.25
C GLY A 74 21.97 -29.87 11.13
N ALA A 75 21.03 -28.92 11.18
CA ALA A 75 19.92 -28.83 10.23
C ALA A 75 20.39 -28.58 8.77
N VAL A 76 21.45 -27.79 8.56
CA VAL A 76 22.00 -27.57 7.20
C VAL A 76 22.60 -28.84 6.61
N LEU A 77 23.26 -29.67 7.43
CA LEU A 77 23.78 -30.97 6.98
C LEU A 77 22.64 -31.97 6.77
N ALA A 78 21.61 -31.91 7.61
CA ALA A 78 20.42 -32.74 7.49
C ALA A 78 19.68 -32.47 6.17
N GLY A 79 19.49 -31.19 5.81
CA GLY A 79 18.93 -30.78 4.51
C GLY A 79 19.82 -31.20 3.34
N ALA A 80 21.13 -30.96 3.43
CA ALA A 80 22.09 -31.33 2.36
C ALA A 80 22.13 -32.84 2.06
N LEU A 81 21.88 -33.67 3.08
CA LEU A 81 21.86 -35.13 2.96
C LEU A 81 20.45 -35.72 2.85
N ASP A 82 19.41 -34.88 2.87
CA ASP A 82 17.99 -35.28 2.92
C ASP A 82 17.72 -36.36 3.99
N THR A 83 18.10 -36.08 5.23
CA THR A 83 18.16 -37.07 6.33
C THR A 83 17.63 -36.52 7.66
N PRO A 84 17.00 -37.34 8.52
CA PRO A 84 16.54 -36.87 9.83
C PRO A 84 17.67 -36.78 10.87
N ILE A 85 17.42 -35.96 11.90
CA ILE A 85 18.23 -35.93 13.12
C ILE A 85 17.54 -36.75 14.21
N LEU A 86 18.19 -37.82 14.66
CA LEU A 86 17.77 -38.66 15.78
C LEU A 86 18.62 -38.37 17.03
N LEU A 87 18.11 -38.79 18.20
CA LEU A 87 18.73 -38.46 19.48
C LEU A 87 19.27 -39.69 20.22
N ALA A 88 20.40 -39.52 20.92
CA ALA A 88 20.97 -40.53 21.80
C ALA A 88 21.43 -39.97 23.15
N ALA A 89 21.55 -40.83 24.15
CA ALA A 89 22.21 -40.49 25.41
C ALA A 89 23.74 -40.53 25.22
N THR A 90 24.47 -39.88 26.13
CA THR A 90 25.95 -39.93 26.11
C THR A 90 26.50 -41.36 26.13
N ASP A 91 25.86 -42.27 26.87
CA ASP A 91 26.37 -43.60 27.17
C ASP A 91 25.50 -44.74 26.59
N GLY A 92 24.54 -44.44 25.72
CA GLY A 92 23.72 -45.46 25.11
C GLY A 92 22.77 -44.96 24.03
N LEU A 93 22.47 -45.85 23.08
CA LEU A 93 21.46 -45.65 22.05
C LEU A 93 20.10 -46.06 22.61
N PRO A 94 19.11 -45.15 22.68
CA PRO A 94 17.75 -45.50 23.07
C PRO A 94 17.13 -46.50 22.09
N GLU A 95 16.28 -47.40 22.59
CA GLU A 95 15.59 -48.40 21.76
C GLU A 95 14.75 -47.74 20.66
N ALA A 96 14.01 -46.67 20.98
CA ALA A 96 13.25 -45.91 19.98
C ALA A 96 14.11 -45.35 18.83
N THR A 97 15.36 -44.97 19.12
CA THR A 97 16.31 -44.51 18.09
C THR A 97 16.78 -45.67 17.22
N ALA A 98 17.09 -46.82 17.83
CA ALA A 98 17.48 -48.02 17.10
C ALA A 98 16.34 -48.54 16.19
N ASP A 99 15.10 -48.49 16.67
CA ASP A 99 13.92 -48.89 15.91
C ASP A 99 13.68 -47.95 14.72
N ALA A 100 13.73 -46.63 14.93
CA ALA A 100 13.57 -45.65 13.84
C ALA A 100 14.64 -45.81 12.74
N ILE A 101 15.89 -46.09 13.13
CA ILE A 101 16.98 -46.38 12.20
C ILE A 101 16.66 -47.60 11.33
N ALA A 102 16.14 -48.67 11.96
CA ALA A 102 15.78 -49.88 11.25
C ALA A 102 14.57 -49.66 10.32
N ASP A 103 13.57 -48.91 10.77
CA ASP A 103 12.35 -48.61 10.02
C ASP A 103 12.64 -47.73 8.79
N LEU A 104 13.52 -46.74 8.92
CA LEU A 104 14.00 -45.92 7.80
C LEU A 104 14.88 -46.68 6.81
N GLY A 105 15.37 -47.86 7.20
CA GLY A 105 16.30 -48.66 6.40
C GLY A 105 17.70 -48.07 6.31
N ALA A 106 18.11 -47.24 7.28
CA ALA A 106 19.37 -46.52 7.22
C ALA A 106 20.57 -47.47 7.26
N SER A 107 21.56 -47.19 6.41
CA SER A 107 22.77 -47.99 6.24
C SER A 107 24.02 -47.28 6.77
N SER A 108 23.91 -46.01 7.14
CA SER A 108 24.99 -45.20 7.66
C SER A 108 24.47 -44.14 8.63
N ALA A 109 25.32 -43.71 9.57
CA ALA A 109 24.99 -42.70 10.57
C ALA A 109 26.16 -41.75 10.82
N THR A 110 25.88 -40.47 11.05
CA THR A 110 26.88 -39.49 11.49
C THR A 110 26.59 -39.00 12.90
N LEU A 111 27.55 -39.19 13.81
CA LEU A 111 27.51 -38.67 15.17
C LEU A 111 27.92 -37.18 15.17
N LEU A 112 27.04 -36.31 15.67
CA LEU A 112 27.30 -34.87 15.83
C LEU A 112 27.83 -34.62 17.25
N GLY A 113 29.15 -34.48 17.36
CA GLY A 113 29.86 -34.22 18.62
C GLY A 113 30.91 -35.28 18.97
N GLY A 114 31.79 -34.90 19.88
CA GLY A 114 32.89 -35.75 20.35
C GLY A 114 32.41 -36.91 21.24
N THR A 115 33.32 -37.78 21.65
CA THR A 115 33.01 -38.92 22.54
C THR A 115 32.55 -38.50 23.94
N ALA A 116 32.80 -37.26 24.36
CA ALA A 116 32.25 -36.69 25.58
C ALA A 116 30.75 -36.36 25.46
N ALA A 117 30.25 -36.17 24.23
CA ALA A 117 28.85 -35.93 23.94
C ALA A 117 28.12 -37.22 23.56
N LEU A 118 28.71 -38.02 22.67
CA LEU A 118 28.18 -39.29 22.20
C LEU A 118 29.28 -40.35 22.33
N GLY A 119 29.32 -41.04 23.46
CA GLY A 119 30.40 -41.95 23.82
C GLY A 119 30.47 -43.21 22.97
N ASP A 120 31.56 -43.95 23.13
CA ASP A 120 31.87 -45.16 22.34
C ASP A 120 30.76 -46.22 22.38
N ALA A 121 29.95 -46.24 23.43
CA ALA A 121 28.81 -47.13 23.56
C ALA A 121 27.70 -46.85 22.52
N VAL A 122 27.48 -45.58 22.13
CA VAL A 122 26.53 -45.20 21.08
C VAL A 122 27.06 -45.65 19.72
N GLU A 123 28.32 -45.35 19.43
CA GLU A 123 29.00 -45.72 18.19
C GLU A 123 29.04 -47.24 18.00
N THR A 124 29.32 -47.99 19.07
CA THR A 124 29.29 -49.45 19.08
C THR A 124 27.87 -49.96 18.82
N ALA A 125 26.85 -49.40 19.47
CA ALA A 125 25.47 -49.82 19.27
C ALA A 125 24.99 -49.60 17.83
N LEU A 126 25.33 -48.47 17.21
CA LEU A 126 25.02 -48.18 15.80
C LEU A 126 25.75 -49.15 14.85
N SER A 127 27.03 -49.44 15.13
CA SER A 127 27.80 -50.42 14.35
C SER A 127 27.24 -51.83 14.47
N ASP A 128 26.77 -52.22 15.66
CA ASP A 128 26.15 -53.53 15.92
C ASP A 128 24.79 -53.69 15.19
N LEU A 129 24.10 -52.59 14.89
CA LEU A 129 22.93 -52.56 14.00
C LEU A 129 23.32 -52.67 12.52
N GLY A 130 24.62 -52.60 12.19
CA GLY A 130 25.15 -52.78 10.83
C GLY A 130 25.35 -51.50 10.04
N LEU A 131 25.34 -50.33 10.70
CA LEU A 131 25.55 -49.04 10.05
C LEU A 131 27.04 -48.73 9.87
N ASP A 132 27.38 -48.01 8.80
CA ASP A 132 28.66 -47.31 8.68
C ASP A 132 28.59 -46.01 9.49
N VAL A 133 29.48 -45.84 10.48
CA VAL A 133 29.36 -44.75 11.46
C VAL A 133 30.51 -43.76 11.32
N ASP A 134 30.16 -42.53 10.95
CA ASP A 134 31.06 -41.39 10.93
C ASP A 134 30.82 -40.46 12.13
N ARG A 135 31.79 -39.59 12.41
CA ARG A 135 31.70 -38.62 13.51
C ARG A 135 32.23 -37.25 13.08
N LEU A 136 31.42 -36.22 13.32
CA LEU A 136 31.81 -34.82 13.15
C LEU A 136 31.99 -34.18 14.52
N ALA A 137 33.24 -33.82 14.86
CA ALA A 137 33.59 -33.23 16.13
C ALA A 137 34.82 -32.33 16.02
N GLY A 138 34.85 -31.27 16.81
CA GLY A 138 36.01 -30.39 16.97
C GLY A 138 36.38 -30.16 18.43
N ASP A 139 37.42 -29.34 18.66
CA ASP A 139 37.84 -28.90 20.00
C ASP A 139 36.88 -27.82 20.55
N GLY A 140 35.62 -28.19 20.77
CA GLY A 140 34.53 -27.33 21.24
C GLY A 140 33.46 -27.02 20.18
N ARG A 141 32.38 -26.37 20.62
CA ARG A 141 31.15 -26.17 19.85
C ARG A 141 31.35 -25.46 18.50
N HIS A 142 32.19 -24.42 18.45
CA HIS A 142 32.49 -23.69 17.21
C HIS A 142 33.25 -24.55 16.20
N ALA A 143 34.20 -25.36 16.68
CA ALA A 143 34.96 -26.26 15.82
C ALA A 143 34.10 -27.44 15.32
N THR A 144 33.21 -27.97 16.17
CA THR A 144 32.21 -28.97 15.76
C THR A 144 31.25 -28.38 14.73
N ALA A 145 30.71 -27.17 14.96
CA ALA A 145 29.83 -26.49 14.02
C ALA A 145 30.50 -26.27 12.66
N ALA A 146 31.77 -25.86 12.66
CA ALA A 146 32.53 -25.70 11.41
C ALA A 146 32.82 -27.02 10.69
N ALA A 147 32.96 -28.14 11.41
CA ALA A 147 33.06 -29.45 10.79
C ALA A 147 31.74 -29.86 10.12
N ILE A 148 30.60 -29.55 10.75
CA ILE A 148 29.25 -29.84 10.22
C ILE A 148 28.96 -29.01 8.97
N VAL A 149 29.21 -27.69 8.99
CA VAL A 149 29.01 -26.82 7.83
C VAL A 149 29.86 -27.29 6.63
N ARG A 150 31.13 -27.63 6.86
CA ARG A 150 31.99 -28.16 5.78
C ARG A 150 31.50 -29.51 5.25
N ALA A 151 30.96 -30.37 6.12
CA ALA A 151 30.34 -31.62 5.68
C ALA A 151 29.09 -31.36 4.84
N ALA A 152 28.28 -30.35 5.18
CA ALA A 152 27.08 -29.97 4.43
C ALA A 152 27.46 -29.48 3.02
N VAL A 153 28.44 -28.59 2.92
CA VAL A 153 28.97 -28.09 1.63
C VAL A 153 29.62 -29.20 0.80
N ALA A 154 30.24 -30.18 1.46
CA ALA A 154 30.80 -31.34 0.76
C ALA A 154 29.71 -32.30 0.24
N ALA A 155 28.57 -32.39 0.94
CA ALA A 155 27.42 -33.18 0.54
C ALA A 155 26.62 -32.50 -0.58
N ASP A 156 26.43 -31.19 -0.49
CA ASP A 156 25.71 -30.37 -1.48
C ASP A 156 26.53 -29.12 -1.88
N PRO A 157 27.05 -29.07 -3.12
CA PRO A 157 27.85 -27.94 -3.62
C PRO A 157 27.03 -26.68 -3.94
N THR A 158 25.70 -26.72 -3.81
CA THR A 158 24.85 -25.52 -3.94
C THR A 158 24.86 -24.65 -2.68
N ILE A 159 25.39 -25.17 -1.56
CA ILE A 159 25.61 -24.43 -0.33
C ILE A 159 26.91 -23.60 -0.45
N PRO A 160 26.90 -22.28 -0.11
CA PRO A 160 25.79 -21.52 0.46
C PRO A 160 24.75 -21.08 -0.58
N GLY A 161 23.47 -21.15 -0.19
CA GLY A 161 22.36 -20.55 -0.91
C GLY A 161 22.46 -19.01 -1.00
N GLN A 162 21.54 -18.40 -1.76
CA GLN A 162 21.57 -16.97 -2.06
C GLN A 162 20.26 -16.27 -1.68
N VAL A 163 20.36 -15.03 -1.20
CA VAL A 163 19.22 -14.14 -0.93
C VAL A 163 19.45 -12.83 -1.67
N ALA A 164 18.52 -12.43 -2.53
CA ALA A 164 18.68 -11.28 -3.44
C ALA A 164 20.01 -11.30 -4.23
N GLY A 165 20.41 -12.49 -4.69
CA GLY A 165 21.63 -12.70 -5.48
C GLY A 165 22.94 -12.78 -4.66
N GLN A 166 22.89 -12.63 -3.33
CA GLN A 166 24.07 -12.65 -2.47
C GLN A 166 24.20 -13.96 -1.70
N ARG A 167 25.39 -14.56 -1.68
CA ARG A 167 25.68 -15.76 -0.87
C ARG A 167 25.46 -15.45 0.61
N THR A 168 24.50 -16.13 1.21
CA THR A 168 24.00 -15.76 2.53
C THR A 168 24.27 -16.87 3.55
N ALA A 169 24.67 -16.48 4.76
CA ALA A 169 24.71 -17.37 5.92
C ALA A 169 23.90 -16.77 7.08
N LEU A 170 23.35 -17.66 7.90
CA LEU A 170 22.67 -17.31 9.15
C LEU A 170 23.72 -17.29 10.28
N VAL A 171 23.55 -16.39 11.25
CA VAL A 171 24.44 -16.27 12.40
C VAL A 171 23.62 -16.31 13.68
N ALA A 172 23.98 -17.18 14.62
CA ALA A 172 23.31 -17.27 15.92
C ALA A 172 24.31 -17.39 17.08
N SER A 173 23.84 -17.11 18.29
CA SER A 173 24.68 -17.20 19.49
C SER A 173 24.99 -18.67 19.80
N ALA A 174 26.26 -18.97 20.05
CA ALA A 174 26.71 -20.29 20.49
C ALA A 174 26.29 -20.60 21.94
N ALA A 175 25.94 -19.58 22.72
CA ALA A 175 25.56 -19.69 24.13
C ALA A 175 24.05 -19.95 24.32
N GLY A 176 23.23 -19.54 23.36
CA GLY A 176 21.79 -19.79 23.29
C GLY A 176 21.44 -20.87 22.27
N PHE A 177 20.21 -21.38 22.31
CA PHE A 177 19.74 -22.36 21.34
C PHE A 177 18.56 -21.85 20.50
N ALA A 178 17.66 -21.06 21.08
CA ALA A 178 16.36 -20.80 20.46
C ALA A 178 16.46 -20.11 19.09
N ASP A 179 17.27 -19.06 18.97
CA ASP A 179 17.43 -18.32 17.71
C ASP A 179 18.06 -19.18 16.59
N ALA A 180 19.01 -20.05 16.97
CA ALA A 180 19.66 -20.96 16.05
C ALA A 180 18.73 -22.10 15.57
N LEU A 181 17.85 -22.59 16.44
CA LEU A 181 16.89 -23.64 16.10
C LEU A 181 15.82 -23.14 15.12
N VAL A 182 15.34 -21.90 15.31
CA VAL A 182 14.34 -21.33 14.39
C VAL A 182 14.95 -21.08 13.01
N GLY A 183 16.20 -20.59 12.94
CA GLY A 183 16.94 -20.50 11.69
C GLY A 183 17.25 -21.85 11.04
N GLY A 184 17.13 -22.96 11.76
CA GLY A 184 17.44 -24.30 11.29
C GLY A 184 16.57 -24.76 10.10
N ALA A 185 15.29 -24.36 10.07
CA ALA A 185 14.39 -24.70 8.95
C ALA A 185 14.83 -24.03 7.65
N VAL A 186 15.15 -22.73 7.72
CA VAL A 186 15.69 -21.98 6.58
C VAL A 186 17.06 -22.52 6.18
N ALA A 187 17.91 -22.87 7.14
CA ALA A 187 19.22 -23.46 6.87
C ALA A 187 19.12 -24.80 6.12
N ALA A 188 18.14 -25.64 6.46
CA ALA A 188 17.88 -26.92 5.81
C ALA A 188 17.23 -26.75 4.42
N GLY A 189 16.21 -25.89 4.30
CA GLY A 189 15.41 -25.74 3.08
C GLY A 189 16.11 -24.93 1.97
N GLU A 190 16.81 -23.86 2.35
CA GLU A 190 17.46 -22.94 1.39
C GLU A 190 18.98 -23.15 1.29
N GLY A 191 19.53 -24.12 2.03
CA GLY A 191 20.96 -24.38 2.04
C GLY A 191 21.79 -23.21 2.57
N LEU A 192 21.26 -22.42 3.51
CA LEU A 192 21.99 -21.33 4.15
C LEU A 192 22.84 -21.88 5.31
N PRO A 193 24.18 -21.75 5.30
CA PRO A 193 24.99 -22.17 6.44
C PRO A 193 24.59 -21.45 7.72
N LEU A 194 24.44 -22.19 8.82
CA LEU A 194 24.26 -21.60 10.15
C LEU A 194 25.62 -21.55 10.87
N LEU A 195 26.06 -20.35 11.19
CA LEU A 195 27.33 -20.07 11.85
C LEU A 195 27.09 -19.63 13.31
N LEU A 196 28.05 -19.95 14.19
CA LEU A 196 27.93 -19.67 15.62
C LEU A 196 28.91 -18.58 16.07
N VAL A 197 28.44 -17.62 16.85
CA VAL A 197 29.26 -16.55 17.45
C VAL A 197 29.13 -16.52 18.97
N ASP A 198 30.10 -15.92 19.65
CA ASP A 198 29.98 -15.62 21.07
C ASP A 198 29.31 -14.23 21.26
N ALA A 199 28.77 -13.95 22.45
CA ALA A 199 28.06 -12.70 22.71
C ALA A 199 28.95 -11.44 22.54
N ASP A 200 30.26 -11.59 22.74
CA ASP A 200 31.25 -10.51 22.71
C ASP A 200 32.44 -10.87 21.78
N GLY A 201 32.16 -11.50 20.63
CA GLY A 201 33.18 -11.67 19.59
C GLY A 201 32.89 -12.77 18.57
N VAL A 202 33.58 -12.66 17.43
CA VAL A 202 33.52 -13.62 16.33
C VAL A 202 34.65 -14.66 16.47
N PRO A 203 34.33 -15.95 16.67
CA PRO A 203 35.35 -17.01 16.72
C PRO A 203 36.09 -17.14 15.39
N GLU A 204 37.38 -17.50 15.44
CA GLU A 204 38.21 -17.71 14.24
C GLU A 204 37.61 -18.75 13.29
N GLN A 205 36.93 -19.77 13.82
CA GLN A 205 36.24 -20.79 13.02
C GLN A 205 35.10 -20.19 12.18
N THR A 206 34.43 -19.16 12.69
CA THR A 206 33.30 -18.51 12.03
C THR A 206 33.78 -17.55 10.95
N SER A 207 34.75 -16.68 11.26
CA SER A 207 35.34 -15.81 10.22
C SER A 207 36.02 -16.60 9.11
N THR A 208 36.68 -17.72 9.44
CA THR A 208 37.26 -18.62 8.44
C THR A 208 36.19 -19.21 7.51
N LEU A 209 35.00 -19.55 8.01
CA LEU A 209 33.91 -20.06 7.16
C LEU A 209 33.31 -18.99 6.27
N VAL A 210 33.17 -17.75 6.77
CA VAL A 210 32.73 -16.60 5.97
C VAL A 210 33.65 -16.45 4.75
N ASP A 211 34.96 -16.49 4.96
CA ASP A 211 35.96 -16.43 3.89
C ASP A 211 35.94 -17.68 2.98
N GLU A 212 35.95 -18.89 3.56
CA GLU A 212 36.01 -20.15 2.81
C GLU A 212 34.80 -20.33 1.87
N LEU A 213 33.61 -19.91 2.32
CA LEU A 213 32.37 -20.04 1.58
C LEU A 213 32.04 -18.80 0.72
N ALA A 214 32.89 -17.76 0.79
CA ALA A 214 32.68 -16.47 0.12
C ALA A 214 31.28 -15.91 0.39
N ILE A 215 30.92 -15.83 1.67
CA ILE A 215 29.66 -15.25 2.12
C ILE A 215 29.69 -13.74 1.87
N GLU A 216 28.60 -13.21 1.32
CA GLU A 216 28.42 -11.79 1.00
C GLU A 216 27.42 -11.12 1.97
N ARG A 217 26.53 -11.91 2.56
CA ARG A 217 25.52 -11.46 3.53
C ARG A 217 25.42 -12.38 4.75
N LEU A 218 25.30 -11.78 5.92
CA LEU A 218 25.02 -12.44 7.18
C LEU A 218 23.67 -11.98 7.74
N VAL A 219 22.81 -12.93 8.07
CA VAL A 219 21.55 -12.67 8.77
C VAL A 219 21.70 -13.12 10.22
N VAL A 220 21.81 -12.16 11.13
CA VAL A 220 22.00 -12.34 12.57
C VAL A 220 20.65 -12.63 13.21
N LEU A 221 20.53 -13.79 13.86
CA LEU A 221 19.35 -14.25 14.57
C LEU A 221 19.54 -14.00 16.06
N GLY A 222 18.69 -13.15 16.63
CA GLY A 222 18.68 -12.82 18.04
C GLY A 222 19.09 -11.39 18.36
N GLY A 223 18.56 -10.88 19.47
CA GLY A 223 18.77 -9.50 19.92
C GLY A 223 20.15 -9.24 20.51
N THR A 224 20.38 -7.98 20.87
CA THR A 224 21.67 -7.49 21.41
C THR A 224 22.08 -8.13 22.74
N ALA A 225 21.14 -8.73 23.46
CA ALA A 225 21.39 -9.45 24.72
C ALA A 225 22.16 -10.76 24.53
N VAL A 226 22.09 -11.39 23.35
CA VAL A 226 22.75 -12.68 23.04
C VAL A 226 23.85 -12.56 21.99
N ILE A 227 23.79 -11.52 21.15
CA ILE A 227 24.83 -11.12 20.19
C ILE A 227 24.97 -9.60 20.26
N SER A 228 25.98 -9.10 20.96
CA SER A 228 26.16 -7.66 21.18
C SER A 228 26.36 -6.90 19.87
N GLU A 229 26.11 -5.58 19.90
CA GLU A 229 26.43 -4.72 18.76
C GLU A 229 27.92 -4.69 18.44
N ALA A 230 28.78 -4.93 19.44
CA ALA A 230 30.22 -5.08 19.20
C ALA A 230 30.53 -6.31 18.34
N THR A 231 29.81 -7.42 18.57
CA THR A 231 29.98 -8.63 17.75
C THR A 231 29.43 -8.44 16.34
N VAL A 232 28.32 -7.71 16.18
CA VAL A 232 27.81 -7.37 14.84
C VAL A 232 28.78 -6.46 14.09
N ALA A 233 29.36 -5.46 14.75
CA ALA A 233 30.42 -4.64 14.15
C ALA A 233 31.66 -5.47 13.77
N ASP A 234 32.03 -6.47 14.58
CA ASP A 234 33.11 -7.41 14.23
C ASP A 234 32.77 -8.29 13.03
N LEU A 235 31.49 -8.62 12.81
CA LEU A 235 31.01 -9.34 11.61
C LEU A 235 31.01 -8.44 10.37
N GLU A 236 30.53 -7.20 10.48
CA GLU A 236 30.56 -6.20 9.39
C GLU A 236 32.01 -5.92 8.95
N ALA A 237 32.96 -5.96 9.89
CA ALA A 237 34.39 -5.80 9.61
C ALA A 237 35.00 -6.95 8.77
N LEU A 238 34.24 -8.01 8.50
CA LEU A 238 34.59 -9.07 7.54
C LEU A 238 34.23 -8.71 6.08
N ASP A 239 33.76 -7.48 5.81
CA ASP A 239 33.39 -6.98 4.47
C ASP A 239 32.14 -7.68 3.88
N VAL A 240 31.13 -7.90 4.71
CA VAL A 240 29.85 -8.54 4.37
C VAL A 240 28.67 -7.68 4.82
N ASP A 241 27.54 -7.77 4.11
CA ASP A 241 26.28 -7.13 4.53
C ASP A 241 25.72 -7.85 5.76
N VAL A 242 25.29 -7.11 6.79
CA VAL A 242 24.78 -7.70 8.04
C VAL A 242 23.40 -7.17 8.35
N THR A 243 22.42 -8.06 8.42
CA THR A 243 21.04 -7.75 8.82
C THR A 243 20.71 -8.50 10.10
N ARG A 244 20.03 -7.86 11.06
CA ARG A 244 19.61 -8.49 12.31
C ARG A 244 18.09 -8.74 12.33
N LEU A 245 17.70 -9.97 12.67
CA LEU A 245 16.32 -10.37 12.95
C LEU A 245 16.19 -10.69 14.44
N ALA A 246 15.38 -9.91 15.16
CA ALA A 246 15.22 -10.05 16.61
C ALA A 246 13.89 -9.48 17.10
N GLY A 247 13.24 -10.19 18.02
CA GLY A 247 12.07 -9.70 18.76
C GLY A 247 12.34 -9.61 20.26
N ASP A 248 11.33 -9.17 21.03
CA ASP A 248 11.38 -9.06 22.51
C ASP A 248 11.24 -10.44 23.20
N GLY A 249 12.07 -11.40 22.78
CA GLY A 249 12.07 -12.77 23.27
C GLY A 249 12.23 -13.80 22.15
N ARG A 250 12.42 -15.07 22.54
CA ARG A 250 12.67 -16.17 21.58
C ARG A 250 11.47 -16.45 20.66
N GLN A 251 10.25 -16.30 21.17
CA GLN A 251 9.02 -16.46 20.39
C GLN A 251 8.86 -15.33 19.36
N ALA A 252 9.15 -14.10 19.75
CA ALA A 252 9.10 -12.95 18.85
C ALA A 252 10.21 -13.01 17.79
N THR A 253 11.43 -13.39 18.15
CA THR A 253 12.49 -13.66 17.16
C THR A 253 12.07 -14.76 16.18
N ALA A 254 11.34 -15.79 16.64
CA ALA A 254 10.84 -16.83 15.74
C ALA A 254 9.83 -16.29 14.71
N ALA A 255 8.95 -15.38 15.15
CA ALA A 255 8.00 -14.67 14.27
C ALA A 255 8.72 -13.78 13.24
N GLU A 256 9.74 -13.02 13.65
CA GLU A 256 10.54 -12.19 12.74
C GLU A 256 11.26 -13.02 11.67
N VAL A 257 11.80 -14.19 12.04
CA VAL A 257 12.43 -15.11 11.08
C VAL A 257 11.41 -15.70 10.11
N ALA A 258 10.21 -16.05 10.59
CA ALA A 258 9.13 -16.52 9.73
C ALA A 258 8.69 -15.43 8.72
N THR A 259 8.51 -14.18 9.19
CA THR A 259 8.16 -13.03 8.33
C THR A 259 9.23 -12.75 7.29
N TRP A 260 10.50 -12.77 7.70
CA TRP A 260 11.62 -12.60 6.78
C TRP A 260 11.68 -13.72 5.74
N ALA A 261 11.44 -14.98 6.12
CA ALA A 261 11.42 -16.09 5.16
C ALA A 261 10.33 -15.90 4.09
N MET A 262 9.14 -15.42 4.44
CA MET A 262 8.09 -15.15 3.45
C MET A 262 8.41 -13.99 2.50
N THR A 263 9.03 -12.94 3.02
CA THR A 263 9.20 -11.67 2.30
C THR A 263 10.51 -11.67 1.51
N ALA A 264 11.61 -12.13 2.10
CA ALA A 264 12.93 -12.13 1.49
C ALA A 264 13.27 -13.41 0.72
N LEU A 265 12.66 -14.55 1.08
CA LEU A 265 12.83 -15.85 0.39
C LEU A 265 11.60 -16.26 -0.42
N ASP A 266 10.56 -15.43 -0.45
CA ASP A 266 9.29 -15.68 -1.13
C ASP A 266 8.56 -16.97 -0.66
N TRP A 267 8.79 -17.41 0.58
CA TRP A 267 8.09 -18.58 1.11
C TRP A 267 6.57 -18.36 1.13
N ARG A 268 5.83 -19.38 0.67
CA ARG A 268 4.37 -19.48 0.74
C ARG A 268 3.99 -20.81 1.40
N PRO A 269 4.24 -20.95 2.71
CA PRO A 269 4.19 -22.23 3.39
C PRO A 269 2.74 -22.73 3.52
N THR A 270 2.48 -23.99 3.16
CA THR A 270 1.21 -24.65 3.46
C THR A 270 1.22 -25.40 4.80
N ALA A 271 2.37 -25.38 5.48
CA ALA A 271 2.55 -26.01 6.79
C ALA A 271 3.37 -25.09 7.71
N ALA A 272 3.19 -25.27 9.01
CA ALA A 272 4.05 -24.67 10.03
C ALA A 272 4.48 -25.73 11.06
N VAL A 273 5.61 -25.53 11.72
CA VAL A 273 6.09 -26.38 12.81
C VAL A 273 6.06 -25.61 14.12
N LEU A 274 5.40 -26.15 15.14
CA LEU A 274 5.36 -25.60 16.49
C LEU A 274 6.13 -26.51 17.45
N ALA A 275 7.10 -25.94 18.17
CA ALA A 275 7.88 -26.64 19.18
C ALA A 275 8.00 -25.82 20.47
N THR A 276 8.36 -26.44 21.59
CA THR A 276 8.58 -25.70 22.83
C THR A 276 9.74 -24.71 22.72
N GLY A 277 9.55 -23.48 23.21
CA GLY A 277 10.65 -22.53 23.35
C GLY A 277 11.57 -22.82 24.53
N ASP A 278 11.14 -23.62 25.51
CA ASP A 278 11.82 -23.77 26.81
C ASP A 278 12.92 -24.85 26.84
N ASP A 279 12.88 -25.80 25.91
CA ASP A 279 13.91 -26.83 25.69
C ASP A 279 14.22 -26.95 24.19
N PHE A 280 15.31 -27.62 23.83
CA PHE A 280 15.84 -27.65 22.46
C PHE A 280 15.59 -28.94 21.63
N PRO A 281 15.48 -30.16 22.19
CA PRO A 281 15.63 -31.38 21.39
C PRO A 281 14.55 -31.58 20.33
N ASP A 282 13.32 -31.14 20.61
CA ASP A 282 12.18 -31.35 19.72
C ASP A 282 12.27 -30.41 18.49
N ALA A 283 12.58 -29.12 18.68
CA ALA A 283 12.82 -28.18 17.59
C ALA A 283 14.05 -28.56 16.76
N LEU A 284 15.11 -29.06 17.40
CA LEU A 284 16.31 -29.55 16.70
C LEU A 284 16.01 -30.72 15.75
N ALA A 285 15.21 -31.68 16.20
CA ALA A 285 14.81 -32.82 15.38
C ALA A 285 13.80 -32.43 14.27
N ALA A 286 12.97 -31.41 14.51
CA ALA A 286 11.94 -30.96 13.58
C ALA A 286 12.44 -29.99 12.50
N ALA A 287 13.55 -29.27 12.71
CA ALA A 287 14.07 -28.31 11.75
C ALA A 287 14.34 -28.88 10.34
N PRO A 288 14.90 -30.10 10.16
CA PRO A 288 15.03 -30.69 8.82
C PRO A 288 13.69 -30.96 8.15
N LEU A 289 12.71 -31.50 8.90
CA LEU A 289 11.34 -31.71 8.40
C LEU A 289 10.72 -30.38 7.94
N ALA A 290 10.88 -29.32 8.72
CA ALA A 290 10.39 -28.00 8.40
C ALA A 290 11.02 -27.45 7.10
N GLY A 291 12.32 -27.67 6.89
CA GLY A 291 13.01 -27.34 5.65
C GLY A 291 12.44 -28.09 4.44
N ASP A 292 12.17 -29.39 4.57
CA ASP A 292 11.64 -30.23 3.47
C ASP A 292 10.28 -29.77 2.95
N VAL A 293 9.42 -29.26 3.85
CA VAL A 293 8.08 -28.77 3.52
C VAL A 293 8.01 -27.26 3.40
N THR A 294 9.17 -26.58 3.35
CA THR A 294 9.28 -25.12 3.24
C THR A 294 8.42 -24.40 4.28
N ALA A 295 8.49 -24.87 5.54
CA ALA A 295 7.68 -24.39 6.65
C ALA A 295 8.53 -23.65 7.69
N PRO A 296 8.04 -22.55 8.28
CA PRO A 296 8.70 -21.91 9.40
C PRO A 296 8.61 -22.77 10.67
N VAL A 297 9.61 -22.65 11.54
CA VAL A 297 9.56 -23.15 12.92
C VAL A 297 9.19 -22.01 13.85
N LEU A 298 8.05 -22.15 14.52
CA LEU A 298 7.57 -21.25 15.57
C LEU A 298 7.82 -21.88 16.94
N LEU A 299 7.96 -21.03 17.95
CA LEU A 299 8.18 -21.45 19.33
C LEU A 299 6.93 -21.17 20.17
N ALA A 300 6.48 -22.19 20.90
CA ALA A 300 5.43 -22.09 21.89
C ALA A 300 5.85 -21.19 23.07
N GLY A 301 4.86 -20.50 23.64
CA GLY A 301 4.97 -19.62 24.80
C GLY A 301 4.24 -18.29 24.57
N GLY A 302 2.96 -18.23 24.91
CA GLY A 302 2.11 -17.02 24.78
C GLY A 302 1.53 -16.84 23.37
N ASP A 303 0.89 -15.69 23.12
CA ASP A 303 0.09 -15.48 21.90
C ASP A 303 0.93 -15.16 20.65
N VAL A 304 2.25 -14.96 20.80
CA VAL A 304 3.16 -14.50 19.74
C VAL A 304 3.19 -15.45 18.52
N ALA A 305 3.10 -16.77 18.73
CA ALA A 305 3.07 -17.74 17.64
C ALA A 305 1.73 -17.69 16.88
N SER A 306 0.63 -17.51 17.60
CA SER A 306 -0.71 -17.33 17.04
C SER A 306 -0.79 -16.01 16.25
N ASP A 307 -0.29 -14.91 16.81
CA ASP A 307 -0.24 -13.60 16.15
C ASP A 307 0.62 -13.60 14.89
N ALA A 308 1.76 -14.31 14.91
CA ALA A 308 2.65 -14.43 13.75
C ALA A 308 1.97 -15.19 12.59
N LEU A 309 1.24 -16.28 12.90
CA LEU A 309 0.46 -17.00 11.89
C LEU A 309 -0.72 -16.17 11.36
N ALA A 310 -1.42 -15.48 12.25
CA ALA A 310 -2.57 -14.64 11.90
C ALA A 310 -2.18 -13.41 11.06
N SER A 311 -1.04 -12.77 11.38
CA SER A 311 -0.64 -11.49 10.77
C SER A 311 0.20 -11.63 9.50
N ALA A 312 1.02 -12.69 9.41
CA ALA A 312 2.01 -12.82 8.35
C ALA A 312 1.69 -13.98 7.36
N LEU A 313 1.14 -15.11 7.83
CA LEU A 313 1.10 -16.37 7.09
C LEU A 313 -0.31 -16.77 6.56
N GLY A 314 -1.27 -15.83 6.58
CA GLY A 314 -2.72 -16.03 6.39
C GLY A 314 -3.20 -17.07 5.35
N CYS A 315 -4.25 -17.82 5.75
CA CYS A 315 -5.05 -18.87 5.06
C CYS A 315 -4.34 -19.88 4.13
N THR A 316 -3.01 -19.96 4.08
CA THR A 316 -2.27 -20.95 3.27
C THR A 316 -1.83 -22.17 4.09
N VAL A 317 -1.62 -22.00 5.40
CA VAL A 317 -1.19 -23.06 6.32
C VAL A 317 -2.37 -23.97 6.65
N SER A 318 -2.43 -25.14 6.02
CA SER A 318 -3.44 -26.17 6.29
C SER A 318 -2.95 -27.23 7.28
N THR A 319 -1.65 -27.27 7.58
CA THR A 319 -1.07 -28.30 8.45
C THR A 319 -0.16 -27.69 9.53
N LEU A 320 -0.46 -27.95 10.80
CA LEU A 320 0.43 -27.64 11.91
C LEU A 320 1.08 -28.91 12.44
N TYR A 321 2.39 -29.04 12.26
CA TYR A 321 3.17 -30.10 12.91
C TYR A 321 3.57 -29.65 14.31
N VAL A 322 3.20 -30.43 15.32
CA VAL A 322 3.57 -30.16 16.71
C VAL A 322 4.70 -31.10 17.10
N ALA A 323 5.90 -30.56 17.30
CA ALA A 323 7.07 -31.31 17.72
C ALA A 323 7.14 -31.33 19.26
N GLY A 324 6.83 -32.49 19.84
CA GLY A 324 6.82 -32.67 21.29
C GLY A 324 5.48 -33.15 21.84
N GLY A 325 5.52 -33.76 23.04
CA GLY A 325 4.32 -34.18 23.76
C GLY A 325 3.58 -32.99 24.39
N GLU A 326 2.41 -33.26 24.98
CA GLU A 326 1.52 -32.25 25.58
C GLU A 326 2.17 -31.40 26.68
N ASN A 327 3.16 -31.95 27.40
CA ASN A 327 3.92 -31.19 28.40
C ASN A 327 4.90 -30.17 27.80
N ALA A 328 5.28 -30.33 26.53
CA ALA A 328 6.20 -29.45 25.82
C ALA A 328 5.44 -28.37 25.05
N VAL A 329 4.38 -28.80 24.34
CA VAL A 329 3.41 -27.92 23.69
C VAL A 329 2.03 -28.49 23.99
N SER A 330 1.25 -27.79 24.80
CA SER A 330 -0.09 -28.27 25.18
C SER A 330 -0.98 -28.43 23.96
N ASP A 331 -1.95 -29.33 24.01
CA ASP A 331 -2.95 -29.45 22.95
C ASP A 331 -3.74 -28.14 22.80
N GLU A 332 -3.99 -27.44 23.90
CA GLU A 332 -4.65 -26.13 23.91
C GLU A 332 -3.85 -25.07 23.15
N GLU A 333 -2.55 -24.97 23.39
CA GLU A 333 -1.69 -24.00 22.70
C GLU A 333 -1.49 -24.37 21.23
N ALA A 334 -1.27 -25.64 20.92
CA ALA A 334 -1.15 -26.09 19.53
C ALA A 334 -2.45 -25.88 18.74
N GLN A 335 -3.59 -26.15 19.38
CA GLN A 335 -4.89 -25.87 18.78
C GLN A 335 -5.10 -24.37 18.65
N SER A 336 -4.75 -23.53 19.64
CA SER A 336 -4.82 -22.07 19.52
C SER A 336 -3.98 -21.51 18.37
N VAL A 337 -2.80 -22.08 18.12
CA VAL A 337 -1.91 -21.67 17.01
C VAL A 337 -2.45 -22.14 15.66
N LEU A 338 -2.97 -23.38 15.57
CA LEU A 338 -3.62 -23.88 14.34
C LEU A 338 -4.92 -23.13 14.07
N ASP A 339 -5.70 -22.89 15.11
CA ASP A 339 -6.88 -22.06 15.09
C ASP A 339 -6.45 -20.69 14.59
N ALA A 340 -5.48 -19.98 15.15
CA ALA A 340 -5.07 -18.66 14.63
C ALA A 340 -4.62 -18.68 13.14
N ALA A 341 -4.02 -19.78 12.67
CA ALA A 341 -3.68 -19.97 11.26
C ALA A 341 -4.90 -20.24 10.35
N THR A 342 -6.02 -20.70 10.93
CA THR A 342 -7.26 -21.13 10.23
C THR A 342 -8.51 -20.34 10.63
N THR A 343 -8.42 -19.48 11.64
CA THR A 343 -9.49 -18.69 12.30
C THR A 343 -9.18 -17.20 12.24
N GLY A 344 -8.46 -16.76 11.20
CA GLY A 344 -8.81 -15.44 10.70
C GLY A 344 -10.33 -15.43 10.46
N ASP A 345 -11.05 -14.39 10.88
CA ASP A 345 -12.47 -14.16 10.53
C ASP A 345 -12.72 -14.14 8.99
N VAL A 346 -11.66 -14.33 8.20
CA VAL A 346 -11.60 -14.43 6.74
C VAL A 346 -11.58 -15.89 6.23
N CYS A 347 -11.20 -16.88 7.05
CA CYS A 347 -10.94 -18.25 6.56
C CYS A 347 -12.13 -19.26 6.79
N ASP A 348 -13.01 -19.08 7.79
CA ASP A 348 -14.11 -20.04 8.11
C ASP A 348 -15.53 -19.59 7.65
N LEU A 349 -15.61 -18.55 6.83
CA LEU A 349 -16.88 -18.13 6.21
C LEU A 349 -17.22 -19.08 5.05
N ALA A 350 -18.19 -19.96 5.24
CA ALA A 350 -19.07 -20.32 4.13
C ALA A 350 -19.82 -19.04 3.73
N VAL A 351 -19.34 -18.35 2.69
CA VAL A 351 -19.83 -17.06 2.13
C VAL A 351 -21.26 -17.16 1.54
N THR A 352 -22.10 -18.08 2.01
CA THR A 352 -23.37 -18.41 1.35
C THR A 352 -24.62 -18.39 2.23
N ALA A 353 -24.54 -18.02 3.52
CA ALA A 353 -25.77 -17.89 4.34
C ALA A 353 -25.71 -16.87 5.49
N PHE A 354 -25.64 -15.57 5.18
CA PHE A 354 -26.36 -14.45 5.84
C PHE A 354 -26.11 -13.19 5.00
N PRO A 355 -27.02 -12.20 4.96
CA PRO A 355 -26.76 -10.97 4.25
C PRO A 355 -25.70 -10.20 5.03
N ASP A 356 -24.69 -9.71 4.32
CA ASP A 356 -23.90 -8.49 4.56
C ASP A 356 -23.79 -8.01 6.01
N VAL A 357 -22.57 -7.94 6.53
CA VAL A 357 -22.18 -7.16 7.73
C VAL A 357 -23.07 -5.91 7.87
N ALA A 358 -23.98 -5.90 8.85
CA ALA A 358 -24.74 -4.71 9.17
C ALA A 358 -23.92 -3.84 10.12
N VAL A 359 -23.27 -2.81 9.58
CA VAL A 359 -22.62 -1.76 10.37
C VAL A 359 -23.71 -0.91 11.01
N VAL A 360 -23.81 -0.94 12.35
CA VAL A 360 -24.82 -0.18 13.09
C VAL A 360 -24.15 1.02 13.80
N PRO A 361 -24.58 2.27 13.53
CA PRO A 361 -24.06 3.44 14.24
C PRO A 361 -24.29 3.34 15.75
N VAL A 362 -23.33 3.80 16.54
CA VAL A 362 -23.48 3.88 18.00
C VAL A 362 -24.68 4.73 18.41
N GLY A 363 -25.43 4.22 19.38
CA GLY A 363 -26.71 4.77 19.83
C GLY A 363 -27.92 4.27 19.04
N GLN A 364 -27.76 3.53 17.94
CA GLN A 364 -28.89 2.85 17.29
C GLN A 364 -29.18 1.48 17.90
N ALA A 365 -30.48 1.24 18.11
CA ALA A 365 -30.99 -0.02 18.61
C ALA A 365 -31.01 -1.08 17.51
N PHE A 366 -30.44 -2.24 17.80
CA PHE A 366 -30.41 -3.38 16.89
C PHE A 366 -31.17 -4.56 17.48
N THR A 367 -31.99 -5.22 16.66
CA THR A 367 -32.75 -6.40 17.05
C THR A 367 -32.07 -7.64 16.53
N VAL A 368 -31.56 -8.49 17.42
CA VAL A 368 -31.09 -9.83 17.06
C VAL A 368 -32.28 -10.76 17.12
N THR A 369 -32.52 -11.47 16.02
CA THR A 369 -33.54 -12.53 15.93
C THR A 369 -32.83 -13.83 15.61
N ALA A 370 -32.99 -14.83 16.46
CA ALA A 370 -32.48 -16.17 16.24
C ALA A 370 -33.63 -17.08 15.78
N ASP A 371 -33.43 -17.81 14.69
CA ASP A 371 -34.30 -18.88 14.23
C ASP A 371 -33.68 -20.23 14.61
N LEU A 372 -34.25 -20.87 15.63
CA LEU A 372 -33.72 -22.10 16.20
C LEU A 372 -34.05 -23.34 15.35
N LEU A 373 -34.71 -23.19 14.19
CA LEU A 373 -35.16 -24.31 13.35
C LEU A 373 -34.35 -24.53 12.06
N ASP A 374 -33.57 -23.56 11.58
CA ASP A 374 -32.95 -23.59 10.23
C ASP A 374 -31.44 -23.94 10.21
N ARG A 375 -30.79 -24.09 11.38
CA ARG A 375 -29.36 -24.47 11.46
C ARG A 375 -29.15 -25.96 11.76
N ASP A 376 -28.17 -26.56 11.09
CA ASP A 376 -27.85 -27.99 11.03
C ASP A 376 -28.16 -28.81 12.30
N SER A 377 -29.28 -29.56 12.27
CA SER A 377 -29.66 -30.74 13.07
C SER A 377 -29.54 -30.74 14.62
N SER A 378 -28.90 -29.78 15.27
CA SER A 378 -28.64 -29.77 16.72
C SER A 378 -29.88 -29.40 17.55
N PHE A 379 -30.71 -28.47 17.08
CA PHE A 379 -31.94 -28.02 17.77
C PHE A 379 -33.21 -28.76 17.34
N ALA A 380 -33.23 -29.38 16.16
CA ALA A 380 -34.40 -30.07 15.60
C ALA A 380 -34.90 -31.28 16.45
N ALA A 381 -34.12 -31.69 17.45
CA ALA A 381 -34.46 -32.78 18.37
C ALA A 381 -35.30 -32.34 19.59
N VAL A 382 -35.51 -31.03 19.82
CA VAL A 382 -36.18 -30.49 21.02
C VAL A 382 -37.60 -30.01 20.69
N ASP A 383 -38.60 -30.44 21.47
CA ASP A 383 -39.98 -29.94 21.35
C ASP A 383 -40.00 -28.47 21.83
N LEU A 384 -40.19 -27.53 20.90
CA LEU A 384 -40.01 -26.09 21.15
C LEU A 384 -41.10 -25.47 22.05
N GLU A 385 -42.13 -26.22 22.45
CA GLU A 385 -43.12 -25.76 23.42
C GLU A 385 -42.46 -25.50 24.80
N GLY A 386 -42.18 -24.23 25.09
CA GLY A 386 -41.64 -23.79 26.37
C GLY A 386 -40.12 -23.62 26.41
N VAL A 387 -39.45 -23.60 25.25
CA VAL A 387 -38.01 -23.30 25.14
C VAL A 387 -37.78 -21.80 25.36
N GLU A 388 -36.88 -21.51 26.29
CA GLU A 388 -36.42 -20.16 26.60
C GLU A 388 -35.03 -19.97 25.97
N ALA A 389 -34.90 -18.91 25.17
CA ALA A 389 -33.65 -18.51 24.54
C ALA A 389 -33.00 -17.41 25.38
N THR A 390 -31.78 -17.65 25.84
CA THR A 390 -31.01 -16.70 26.62
C THR A 390 -29.99 -16.02 25.73
N PHE A 391 -30.08 -14.69 25.64
CA PHE A 391 -29.12 -13.86 24.93
C PHE A 391 -28.08 -13.37 25.93
N THR A 392 -26.82 -13.73 25.72
CA THR A 392 -25.69 -13.15 26.44
C THR A 392 -24.90 -12.32 25.47
N VAL A 393 -24.64 -11.08 25.84
CA VAL A 393 -24.02 -10.13 24.95
C VAL A 393 -22.71 -9.69 25.57
N THR A 394 -21.62 -9.95 24.85
CA THR A 394 -20.25 -9.78 25.34
C THR A 394 -19.52 -8.79 24.44
N PRO A 395 -19.00 -7.69 25.01
CA PRO A 395 -18.20 -6.74 24.24
C PRO A 395 -16.78 -7.24 23.98
N ASP A 396 -16.25 -6.95 22.79
CA ASP A 396 -14.88 -7.20 22.35
C ASP A 396 -14.23 -5.91 21.82
N THR A 397 -12.99 -5.65 22.25
CA THR A 397 -12.43 -4.29 22.43
C THR A 397 -11.03 -4.09 21.86
N ASN A 398 -10.79 -4.54 20.63
CA ASN A 398 -9.54 -4.34 19.88
C ASN A 398 -9.39 -2.95 19.22
N SER A 399 -9.78 -1.88 19.89
CA SER A 399 -9.52 -0.49 19.46
C SER A 399 -9.28 0.39 20.68
N ILE A 400 -8.18 1.15 20.69
CA ILE A 400 -7.73 1.91 21.86
C ILE A 400 -8.69 3.06 22.17
N GLY A 401 -9.56 2.85 23.18
CA GLY A 401 -10.46 3.82 23.81
C GLY A 401 -11.81 3.21 24.19
N MET A 402 -12.09 2.96 25.48
CA MET A 402 -13.30 2.25 25.92
C MET A 402 -14.17 3.00 26.95
N ALA A 403 -15.49 2.89 26.79
CA ALA A 403 -16.44 2.67 27.88
C ALA A 403 -17.24 1.39 27.58
N THR A 404 -17.59 0.62 28.62
CA THR A 404 -18.21 -0.71 28.50
C THR A 404 -19.70 -0.60 28.14
N PRO A 405 -20.21 -1.29 27.10
CA PRO A 405 -21.65 -1.33 26.87
C PRO A 405 -22.33 -2.05 28.03
N THR A 406 -23.47 -1.53 28.49
CA THR A 406 -24.26 -2.22 29.51
C THR A 406 -24.99 -3.38 28.86
N VAL A 407 -24.45 -4.60 28.95
CA VAL A 407 -25.21 -5.78 28.50
C VAL A 407 -25.04 -6.98 29.43
N GLY A 408 -26.14 -7.71 29.60
CA GLY A 408 -26.27 -8.85 30.50
C GLY A 408 -27.07 -9.98 29.85
N MET A 409 -27.13 -11.09 30.57
CA MET A 409 -27.84 -12.31 30.17
C MET A 409 -29.36 -12.10 30.31
N GLU A 410 -30.10 -12.15 29.20
CA GLU A 410 -31.57 -11.96 29.18
C GLU A 410 -32.28 -13.15 28.54
N THR A 411 -33.28 -13.69 29.24
CA THR A 411 -34.03 -14.87 28.80
C THR A 411 -35.33 -14.45 28.12
N ILE A 412 -35.55 -14.97 26.91
CA ILE A 412 -36.63 -14.60 26.00
C ILE A 412 -37.35 -15.86 25.54
N PRO A 413 -38.66 -15.95 25.74
CA PRO A 413 -39.43 -17.10 25.27
C PRO A 413 -39.49 -17.12 23.74
N ALA A 414 -39.19 -18.27 23.14
CA ALA A 414 -39.30 -18.46 21.70
C ALA A 414 -40.77 -18.50 21.23
N SER A 415 -41.04 -18.05 20.01
CA SER A 415 -42.33 -18.18 19.35
C SER A 415 -42.57 -19.63 18.87
N ALA A 416 -43.81 -19.95 18.47
CA ALA A 416 -44.19 -21.31 18.06
C ALA A 416 -43.49 -21.80 16.78
N ASP A 417 -42.96 -20.88 15.99
CA ASP A 417 -42.11 -21.10 14.82
C ASP A 417 -40.61 -21.03 15.15
N GLY A 418 -40.22 -21.10 16.42
CA GLY A 418 -38.82 -21.24 16.84
C GLY A 418 -37.99 -19.97 16.80
N THR A 419 -38.62 -18.81 16.62
CA THR A 419 -37.92 -17.53 16.58
C THR A 419 -37.92 -16.83 17.95
N ALA A 420 -36.79 -16.29 18.35
CA ALA A 420 -36.67 -15.44 19.53
C ALA A 420 -35.92 -14.16 19.16
N ALA A 421 -36.38 -13.01 19.65
CA ALA A 421 -35.78 -11.73 19.30
C ALA A 421 -35.56 -10.84 20.52
N THR A 422 -34.38 -10.22 20.61
CA THR A 422 -34.05 -9.19 21.59
C THR A 422 -33.52 -7.95 20.92
N THR A 423 -33.71 -6.79 21.54
CA THR A 423 -33.17 -5.52 21.06
C THR A 423 -32.20 -4.97 22.10
N PHE A 424 -31.01 -4.58 21.66
CA PHE A 424 -30.04 -3.88 22.49
C PHE A 424 -29.42 -2.70 21.73
N THR A 425 -28.76 -1.79 22.44
CA THR A 425 -28.13 -0.58 21.89
C THR A 425 -26.74 -0.47 22.47
N SER A 426 -25.72 -0.27 21.63
CA SER A 426 -24.36 0.04 22.10
C SER A 426 -24.10 1.54 22.03
N ASN A 427 -23.55 2.08 23.11
CA ASN A 427 -23.10 3.47 23.19
C ASN A 427 -21.60 3.61 22.87
N THR A 428 -20.89 2.53 22.52
CA THR A 428 -19.47 2.58 22.19
C THR A 428 -19.11 1.77 20.95
N PRO A 429 -18.04 2.18 20.22
CA PRO A 429 -17.52 1.42 19.10
C PRO A 429 -16.97 0.09 19.60
N GLY A 430 -17.15 -0.97 18.84
CA GLY A 430 -16.61 -2.28 19.18
C GLY A 430 -17.42 -3.41 18.56
N LEU A 431 -16.95 -4.62 18.76
CA LEU A 431 -17.70 -5.81 18.40
C LEU A 431 -18.53 -6.22 19.60
N VAL A 432 -19.80 -6.51 19.37
CA VAL A 432 -20.69 -7.04 20.38
C VAL A 432 -21.08 -8.43 19.96
N VAL A 433 -20.58 -9.42 20.69
CA VAL A 433 -20.83 -10.82 20.45
C VAL A 433 -22.08 -11.23 21.20
N VAL A 434 -23.07 -11.72 20.48
CA VAL A 434 -24.37 -12.17 21.00
C VAL A 434 -24.40 -13.69 20.95
N ASN A 435 -24.33 -14.30 22.12
CA ASN A 435 -24.50 -15.72 22.31
C ASN A 435 -25.96 -16.00 22.62
N VAL A 436 -26.61 -16.76 21.76
CA VAL A 436 -27.99 -17.24 21.91
C VAL A 436 -27.95 -18.68 22.38
N CYS A 437 -28.33 -18.91 23.62
CA CYS A 437 -28.37 -20.23 24.22
C CYS A 437 -29.82 -20.66 24.42
N ALA A 438 -30.23 -21.81 23.90
CA ALA A 438 -31.53 -22.38 24.23
C ALA A 438 -31.35 -23.49 25.27
N ALA A 439 -32.14 -23.41 26.35
CA ALA A 439 -32.17 -24.45 27.38
C ALA A 439 -33.30 -25.44 27.11
N GLY A 440 -32.97 -26.72 27.02
CA GLY A 440 -33.96 -27.79 26.97
C GLY A 440 -34.74 -27.95 28.29
N PRO A 441 -35.84 -28.71 28.32
CA PRO A 441 -36.64 -28.97 29.54
C PRO A 441 -35.87 -29.62 30.70
N ASP A 442 -34.70 -30.18 30.41
CA ASP A 442 -33.74 -30.85 31.30
C ASP A 442 -32.62 -29.92 31.80
N GLY A 443 -32.55 -28.68 31.30
CA GLY A 443 -31.60 -27.65 31.74
C GLY A 443 -30.23 -27.71 31.05
N GLU A 444 -30.10 -28.48 29.97
CA GLU A 444 -28.89 -28.50 29.14
C GLU A 444 -28.99 -27.38 28.09
N GLU A 445 -27.95 -26.52 28.01
CA GLU A 445 -27.92 -25.34 27.15
C GLU A 445 -27.14 -25.63 25.87
N THR A 446 -27.71 -25.30 24.72
CA THR A 446 -27.01 -25.30 23.43
C THR A 446 -26.93 -23.85 22.95
N CYS A 447 -25.72 -23.37 22.66
CA CYS A 447 -25.46 -21.98 22.30
C CYS A 447 -25.01 -21.83 20.86
N ASP A 448 -25.46 -20.75 20.23
CA ASP A 448 -25.00 -20.26 18.93
C ASP A 448 -24.53 -18.81 19.10
N THR A 449 -23.53 -18.40 18.33
CA THR A 449 -22.88 -17.09 18.49
C THR A 449 -23.06 -16.27 17.22
N SER A 450 -23.44 -15.01 17.40
CA SER A 450 -23.60 -14.04 16.31
C SER A 450 -22.98 -12.72 16.74
N ALA A 451 -22.20 -12.07 15.88
CA ALA A 451 -21.53 -10.83 16.24
C ALA A 451 -22.16 -9.62 15.52
N VAL A 452 -22.27 -8.50 16.22
CA VAL A 452 -22.79 -7.24 15.70
C VAL A 452 -21.73 -6.16 15.95
N ARG A 453 -21.30 -5.49 14.88
CA ARG A 453 -20.26 -4.45 14.97
C ARG A 453 -20.88 -3.07 15.11
N PHE A 454 -20.53 -2.38 16.19
CA PHE A 454 -20.94 -1.02 16.52
C PHE A 454 -19.77 -0.05 16.27
N ALA A 455 -20.04 1.18 15.80
CA ALA A 455 -18.99 2.16 15.50
C ALA A 455 -19.32 3.56 16.07
N ALA A 456 -18.39 4.21 16.79
CA ALA A 456 -18.50 5.58 17.37
C ALA A 456 -17.18 6.41 17.38
N ARG A 457 -17.32 7.73 17.61
CA ARG A 457 -16.37 8.75 18.14
C ARG A 457 -17.12 10.04 18.47
N TYR A 458 -16.93 10.65 19.63
CA TYR A 458 -17.68 11.84 20.06
C TYR A 458 -17.02 13.19 19.67
N ALA A 459 -17.82 14.20 19.32
CA ALA A 459 -17.44 15.59 19.11
C ALA A 459 -18.55 16.54 19.63
N GLY A 460 -18.17 17.65 20.25
CA GLY A 460 -19.10 18.72 20.69
C GLY A 460 -18.51 20.09 20.40
N SER A 461 -19.37 21.06 20.08
CA SER A 461 -18.98 22.44 19.80
C SER A 461 -19.17 23.31 21.05
N LEU A 462 -18.12 24.03 21.46
CA LEU A 462 -18.28 25.23 22.29
C LEU A 462 -18.15 26.44 21.36
N ASP A 463 -18.95 27.48 21.57
CA ASP A 463 -18.87 28.76 20.84
C ASP A 463 -17.41 29.23 20.72
N ASN A 464 -16.81 28.97 19.55
CA ASN A 464 -15.43 29.27 19.19
C ASN A 464 -14.31 28.70 20.09
N MET A 465 -14.50 27.54 20.74
CA MET A 465 -13.42 26.78 21.39
C MET A 465 -13.56 25.26 21.17
N VAL A 466 -12.43 24.56 21.06
CA VAL A 466 -12.35 23.08 21.10
C VAL A 466 -11.73 22.70 22.44
N GLY A 467 -12.44 21.92 23.25
CA GLY A 467 -11.93 21.33 24.47
C GLY A 467 -12.11 19.82 24.42
N HIS A 468 -11.05 19.08 24.75
CA HIS A 468 -11.08 17.63 24.85
C HIS A 468 -11.16 17.22 26.32
N ALA A 469 -12.04 16.26 26.64
CA ALA A 469 -12.10 15.64 27.95
C ALA A 469 -11.86 14.13 27.79
N ASN A 470 -10.87 13.61 28.51
CA ASN A 470 -10.57 12.18 28.60
C ASN A 470 -10.73 11.71 30.04
N VAL A 471 -11.12 10.46 30.23
CA VAL A 471 -11.07 9.80 31.54
C VAL A 471 -9.93 8.80 31.49
N ILE A 472 -8.94 8.97 32.37
CA ILE A 472 -7.73 8.15 32.42
C ILE A 472 -7.48 7.81 33.89
N ASP A 473 -7.39 6.52 34.22
CA ASP A 473 -7.04 6.02 35.56
C ASP A 473 -7.84 6.62 36.74
N ASP A 474 -9.17 6.62 36.63
CA ASP A 474 -10.09 7.26 37.60
C ASP A 474 -9.80 8.77 37.79
N GLU A 475 -9.28 9.45 36.77
CA GLU A 475 -9.13 10.90 36.73
C GLU A 475 -9.78 11.49 35.46
N VAL A 476 -10.42 12.65 35.57
CA VAL A 476 -10.94 13.40 34.42
C VAL A 476 -9.89 14.42 33.99
N CYS A 477 -9.35 14.24 32.80
CA CYS A 477 -8.30 15.05 32.20
C CYS A 477 -8.87 15.96 31.11
N LEU A 478 -8.69 17.27 31.28
CA LEU A 478 -9.07 18.27 30.30
C LEU A 478 -7.83 18.76 29.54
N ALA A 479 -7.94 18.87 28.22
CA ALA A 479 -6.93 19.51 27.38
C ALA A 479 -7.58 20.66 26.58
N GLY A 480 -7.13 21.89 26.85
CA GLY A 480 -7.57 23.11 26.16
C GLY A 480 -6.61 24.28 26.39
N SER A 481 -6.52 25.19 25.41
CA SER A 481 -5.61 26.35 25.47
C SER A 481 -6.01 27.37 26.56
N PRO A 482 -5.05 27.93 27.36
CA PRO A 482 -5.37 28.86 28.43
C PRO A 482 -5.38 30.29 27.89
N ALA A 483 -6.55 30.78 27.51
CA ALA A 483 -6.79 32.22 27.46
C ALA A 483 -7.75 32.60 28.60
N GLU A 484 -7.15 32.88 29.75
CA GLU A 484 -7.72 33.54 30.93
C GLU A 484 -8.89 32.83 31.65
N GLY A 485 -8.61 31.79 32.45
CA GLY A 485 -9.46 31.45 33.59
C GLY A 485 -9.49 29.98 33.99
N ILE A 486 -9.78 29.75 35.28
CA ILE A 486 -10.03 28.44 35.88
C ILE A 486 -11.27 27.83 35.21
N ALA A 487 -11.11 26.73 34.45
CA ALA A 487 -12.24 25.99 33.91
C ALA A 487 -13.03 25.36 35.06
N ARG A 488 -14.36 25.55 35.08
CA ARG A 488 -15.24 24.93 36.08
C ARG A 488 -16.16 23.91 35.43
N ILE A 489 -16.03 22.65 35.83
CA ILE A 489 -16.98 21.61 35.46
C ILE A 489 -18.12 21.65 36.47
N GLN A 490 -19.36 21.79 35.99
CA GLN A 490 -20.54 21.85 36.84
C GLN A 490 -21.57 20.82 36.37
N ILE A 491 -21.97 19.92 37.26
CA ILE A 491 -23.00 18.91 36.97
C ILE A 491 -24.38 19.56 37.14
N SER A 492 -25.33 19.20 36.28
CA SER A 492 -26.65 19.84 36.10
C SER A 492 -27.54 19.97 37.33
N ASP A 493 -27.27 19.27 38.43
CA ASP A 493 -27.99 19.49 39.70
C ASP A 493 -27.52 20.74 40.45
N GLY A 494 -26.45 21.39 39.97
CA GLY A 494 -25.89 22.63 40.51
C GLY A 494 -25.12 22.47 41.82
N THR A 495 -24.88 21.24 42.30
CA THR A 495 -24.33 21.01 43.64
C THR A 495 -22.83 20.74 43.68
N THR A 496 -22.23 20.28 42.57
CA THR A 496 -20.81 19.94 42.52
C THR A 496 -20.11 20.72 41.41
N THR A 497 -19.06 21.45 41.78
CA THR A 497 -18.27 22.28 40.87
C THR A 497 -16.80 21.94 41.04
N PHE A 498 -16.17 21.41 39.99
CA PHE A 498 -14.75 21.08 39.97
C PHE A 498 -14.00 22.21 39.27
N ALA A 499 -12.91 22.69 39.87
CA ALA A 499 -12.13 23.80 39.35
C ALA A 499 -10.76 23.28 38.89
N VAL A 500 -10.43 23.48 37.61
CA VAL A 500 -9.12 23.14 37.04
C VAL A 500 -8.32 24.42 36.86
N ASP A 501 -7.15 24.49 37.48
CA ASP A 501 -6.28 25.67 37.50
C ASP A 501 -5.12 25.46 36.51
N GLY A 502 -5.35 25.81 35.23
CA GLY A 502 -4.35 25.69 34.15
C GLY A 502 -4.86 24.97 32.89
N SER A 503 -4.07 25.02 31.81
CA SER A 503 -4.40 24.48 30.47
C SER A 503 -4.36 22.97 30.33
N GLU A 504 -3.77 22.28 31.30
CA GLU A 504 -3.78 20.83 31.39
C GLU A 504 -3.86 20.45 32.86
N GLY A 505 -4.81 19.57 33.18
CA GLY A 505 -4.98 19.07 34.53
C GLY A 505 -5.93 17.87 34.54
N CYS A 506 -5.43 16.75 35.04
CA CYS A 506 -6.23 15.61 35.46
C CYS A 506 -6.70 15.85 36.89
N LEU A 507 -7.98 15.59 37.14
CA LEU A 507 -8.55 15.63 38.49
C LEU A 507 -8.94 14.20 38.90
N PRO A 508 -8.67 13.77 40.13
CA PRO A 508 -9.23 12.53 40.67
C PRO A 508 -10.75 12.54 40.50
N ALA A 509 -11.31 11.50 39.91
CA ALA A 509 -12.74 11.27 39.71
C ALA A 509 -13.44 10.93 41.03
N ASP A 510 -12.94 11.42 42.16
CA ASP A 510 -13.50 11.20 43.50
C ASP A 510 -14.89 11.83 43.57
N GLY A 511 -15.90 11.00 43.30
CA GLY A 511 -17.32 11.37 43.25
C GLY A 511 -17.94 11.36 41.84
N LEU A 512 -17.17 11.09 40.78
CA LEU A 512 -17.65 10.91 39.41
C LEU A 512 -17.54 9.42 39.05
N THR A 513 -18.67 8.75 38.79
CA THR A 513 -18.64 7.34 38.37
C THR A 513 -18.85 7.23 36.87
N ALA A 514 -18.30 6.20 36.22
CA ALA A 514 -18.52 5.93 34.78
C ALA A 514 -20.02 5.86 34.42
N ARG A 515 -20.87 5.47 35.39
CA ARG A 515 -22.33 5.44 35.29
C ARG A 515 -22.97 6.83 35.18
N ASP A 516 -22.33 7.88 35.71
CA ASP A 516 -22.86 9.24 35.65
C ASP A 516 -22.60 9.88 34.27
N ILE A 517 -21.46 9.55 33.65
CA ILE A 517 -21.07 10.00 32.30
C ILE A 517 -21.98 9.40 31.22
N ASP A 518 -22.37 8.15 31.40
CA ASP A 518 -23.11 7.36 30.40
C ASP A 518 -24.65 7.54 30.48
N ALA A 519 -25.18 8.11 31.57
CA ALA A 519 -26.62 8.12 31.84
C ALA A 519 -27.39 9.29 31.21
N ASP A 520 -26.76 10.42 30.90
CA ASP A 520 -27.44 11.58 30.29
C ASP A 520 -26.44 12.60 29.75
N ILE A 521 -25.71 12.27 28.67
CA ILE A 521 -24.72 13.16 28.04
C ILE A 521 -25.32 14.51 27.59
N ASP A 522 -26.64 14.55 27.43
CA ASP A 522 -27.43 15.75 27.11
C ASP A 522 -27.65 16.70 28.32
N SER A 523 -27.29 16.27 29.53
CA SER A 523 -27.44 17.05 30.76
C SER A 523 -26.12 17.64 31.28
N TRP A 524 -25.02 17.49 30.55
CA TRP A 524 -23.70 17.95 30.97
C TRP A 524 -23.39 19.30 30.33
N SER A 525 -23.28 20.35 31.15
CA SER A 525 -22.88 21.68 30.68
C SER A 525 -21.49 22.02 31.22
N MET A 526 -20.51 22.20 30.34
CA MET A 526 -19.23 22.80 30.73
C MET A 526 -19.38 24.32 30.81
N ALA A 527 -18.98 24.90 31.95
CA ALA A 527 -19.01 26.34 32.16
C ALA A 527 -17.59 26.90 32.18
N ILE A 528 -17.15 27.44 31.05
CA ILE A 528 -15.87 28.14 30.95
C ILE A 528 -16.16 29.62 31.22
N ASN A 529 -15.60 30.16 32.31
CA ASN A 529 -15.79 31.56 32.73
C ASN A 529 -17.26 32.01 32.84
N GLY A 530 -18.19 31.09 33.11
CA GLY A 530 -19.60 31.39 33.36
C GLY A 530 -20.51 31.46 32.12
N ALA A 531 -20.03 31.10 30.93
CA ALA A 531 -20.86 30.82 29.76
C ALA A 531 -21.08 29.30 29.64
N ALA A 532 -22.33 28.87 29.45
CA ALA A 532 -22.71 27.46 29.29
C ALA A 532 -23.00 27.15 27.81
N THR A 533 -22.62 25.96 27.33
CA THR A 533 -22.85 25.48 25.95
C THR A 533 -23.54 24.11 25.91
N ASP A 534 -24.18 23.79 24.78
CA ASP A 534 -25.02 22.59 24.56
C ASP A 534 -24.26 21.40 23.89
N ASN A 535 -24.63 20.19 24.34
CA ASN A 535 -24.47 18.77 23.95
C ASN A 535 -23.41 18.26 22.92
N PHE A 536 -22.81 17.11 23.24
CA PHE A 536 -21.86 16.31 22.42
C PHE A 536 -22.59 15.27 21.52
N ALA A 537 -22.03 14.87 20.35
CA ALA A 537 -22.58 13.81 19.45
C ALA A 537 -21.49 12.88 18.83
N ALA A 538 -21.84 11.62 18.46
CA ALA A 538 -20.93 10.56 18.01
C ALA A 538 -20.85 10.30 16.47
N ILE A 539 -19.70 9.83 15.92
CA ILE A 539 -19.34 9.54 14.51
C ILE A 539 -18.43 8.27 14.41
N GLY A 540 -18.85 7.20 13.73
CA GLY A 540 -18.09 5.94 13.58
C GLY A 540 -16.93 5.95 12.55
N SER A 541 -16.12 4.88 12.55
CA SER A 541 -14.86 4.70 11.80
C SER A 541 -15.03 3.94 10.47
N ASP A 542 -15.13 4.65 9.34
CA ASP A 542 -15.17 4.02 8.02
C ASP A 542 -14.13 4.64 7.08
N TYR A 543 -13.12 3.84 6.70
CA TYR A 543 -12.16 4.11 5.63
C TYR A 543 -12.52 3.31 4.35
N SER A 544 -13.63 2.54 4.34
CA SER A 544 -14.09 1.75 3.19
C SER A 544 -15.12 2.46 2.30
N GLN A 545 -15.43 3.74 2.55
CA GLN A 545 -16.29 4.55 1.67
C GLN A 545 -15.55 5.34 0.57
N PHE A 546 -14.43 4.81 0.08
CA PHE A 546 -13.92 5.19 -1.23
C PHE A 546 -13.87 3.97 -2.17
N GLU A 547 -14.97 3.21 -2.24
CA GLU A 547 -15.49 2.83 -3.56
C GLU A 547 -16.59 3.82 -3.95
N THR A 548 -16.60 4.15 -5.24
CA THR A 548 -17.41 5.19 -5.86
C THR A 548 -18.82 5.23 -5.28
N THR A 549 -19.13 6.26 -4.49
CA THR A 549 -20.51 6.71 -4.40
C THR A 549 -21.01 6.85 -5.84
N GLU A 550 -22.29 6.53 -6.11
CA GLU A 550 -22.94 7.21 -7.24
C GLU A 550 -22.57 8.68 -7.08
N ALA A 551 -21.91 9.25 -8.11
CA ALA A 551 -21.49 10.64 -8.05
C ALA A 551 -22.66 11.46 -7.54
N PRO A 552 -22.48 12.31 -6.51
CA PRO A 552 -23.59 13.09 -5.98
C PRO A 552 -24.34 13.70 -7.15
N ALA A 553 -25.67 13.58 -7.15
CA ALA A 553 -26.49 13.93 -8.30
C ALA A 553 -26.00 15.27 -8.87
N TYR A 554 -25.70 15.28 -10.16
CA TYR A 554 -25.15 16.46 -10.83
C TYR A 554 -26.17 17.61 -10.67
N ASP A 555 -25.90 18.53 -9.74
CA ASP A 555 -26.80 19.64 -9.44
C ASP A 555 -26.61 20.69 -10.52
N VAL A 556 -27.49 20.67 -11.52
CA VAL A 556 -27.51 21.68 -12.58
C VAL A 556 -28.28 22.89 -12.07
N ASN A 557 -27.58 23.97 -11.80
CA ASN A 557 -28.18 25.29 -11.67
C ASN A 557 -27.21 26.36 -12.17
N GLU A 558 -27.71 27.59 -12.33
CA GLU A 558 -26.90 28.71 -12.85
C GLU A 558 -25.65 28.99 -12.01
N SER A 559 -25.58 28.55 -10.74
CA SER A 559 -24.37 28.70 -9.92
C SER A 559 -23.34 27.61 -10.10
N THR A 560 -23.71 26.44 -10.62
CA THR A 560 -22.81 25.30 -10.84
C THR A 560 -22.44 25.12 -12.30
N VAL A 561 -23.30 25.48 -13.25
CA VAL A 561 -23.05 25.23 -14.69
C VAL A 561 -23.62 26.36 -15.54
N SER A 562 -22.90 26.74 -16.59
CA SER A 562 -23.37 27.66 -17.64
C SER A 562 -22.68 27.36 -18.97
N GLY A 563 -23.44 27.30 -20.07
CA GLY A 563 -22.93 27.05 -21.42
C GLY A 563 -22.47 25.61 -21.71
N VAL A 564 -22.70 24.67 -20.78
CA VAL A 564 -22.24 23.28 -20.86
C VAL A 564 -23.40 22.33 -20.58
N ASP A 565 -23.52 21.29 -21.40
CA ASP A 565 -24.38 20.15 -21.16
C ASP A 565 -23.54 18.99 -20.58
N HIS A 566 -24.01 18.43 -19.47
CA HIS A 566 -23.45 17.19 -18.92
C HIS A 566 -24.09 15.98 -19.63
N ILE A 567 -23.28 15.19 -20.31
CA ILE A 567 -23.72 14.09 -21.16
C ILE A 567 -23.75 12.78 -20.37
N ALA A 568 -22.66 12.43 -19.69
CA ALA A 568 -22.53 11.17 -18.96
C ALA A 568 -21.44 11.26 -17.87
N THR A 569 -21.61 10.48 -16.81
CA THR A 569 -20.55 10.16 -15.85
C THR A 569 -20.15 8.70 -16.05
N VAL A 570 -18.86 8.41 -16.22
CA VAL A 570 -18.38 7.05 -16.47
C VAL A 570 -18.31 6.27 -15.15
N PRO A 571 -19.11 5.21 -14.95
CA PRO A 571 -19.17 4.52 -13.67
C PRO A 571 -17.84 3.89 -13.24
N GLY A 572 -17.58 3.86 -11.94
CA GLY A 572 -16.40 3.20 -11.38
C GLY A 572 -15.07 3.91 -11.66
N THR A 573 -15.10 5.18 -12.08
CA THR A 573 -13.89 5.95 -12.40
C THR A 573 -13.59 7.06 -11.39
N SER A 574 -14.31 7.16 -10.25
CA SER A 574 -13.89 8.06 -9.17
C SER A 574 -12.50 7.68 -8.67
N GLY A 575 -11.68 8.69 -8.38
CA GLY A 575 -10.25 8.59 -8.17
C GLY A 575 -9.41 8.78 -9.43
N SER A 576 -10.00 9.09 -10.59
CA SER A 576 -9.27 9.35 -11.84
C SER A 576 -8.45 10.63 -11.78
N THR A 577 -7.22 10.57 -12.26
CA THR A 577 -6.29 11.71 -12.32
C THR A 577 -5.86 12.06 -13.75
N SER A 578 -5.93 11.10 -14.67
CA SER A 578 -5.56 11.30 -16.08
C SER A 578 -6.34 10.39 -17.03
N VAL A 579 -6.49 10.85 -18.27
CA VAL A 579 -7.15 10.13 -19.38
C VAL A 579 -6.30 10.27 -20.64
N ASN A 580 -6.30 9.25 -21.49
CA ASN A 580 -5.77 9.33 -22.86
C ASN A 580 -6.54 8.38 -23.79
N PHE A 581 -6.34 8.48 -25.11
CA PHE A 581 -7.15 7.79 -26.12
C PHE A 581 -6.29 7.04 -27.14
N LEU A 582 -6.79 5.90 -27.60
CA LEU A 582 -6.15 5.01 -28.58
C LEU A 582 -7.18 4.49 -29.59
N ASP A 583 -6.82 4.26 -30.85
CA ASP A 583 -7.60 3.47 -31.81
C ASP A 583 -7.06 2.04 -31.88
N VAL A 584 -7.75 1.10 -31.22
CA VAL A 584 -7.35 -0.32 -31.24
C VAL A 584 -8.26 -1.09 -32.18
N ASP A 585 -7.74 -1.44 -33.37
CA ASP A 585 -8.47 -2.15 -34.43
C ASP A 585 -9.81 -1.47 -34.82
N GLY A 586 -9.86 -0.13 -34.80
CA GLY A 586 -11.05 0.67 -35.12
C GLY A 586 -12.06 0.80 -33.97
N VAL A 587 -11.67 0.43 -32.75
CA VAL A 587 -12.38 0.76 -31.51
C VAL A 587 -11.71 1.97 -30.89
N ASP A 588 -12.50 3.01 -30.60
CA ASP A 588 -12.02 4.20 -29.90
C ASP A 588 -11.95 3.91 -28.40
N VAL A 589 -10.74 3.71 -27.88
CA VAL A 589 -10.48 3.29 -26.50
C VAL A 589 -10.05 4.50 -25.67
N MET A 590 -10.82 4.79 -24.63
CA MET A 590 -10.40 5.69 -23.56
C MET A 590 -9.72 4.89 -22.46
N ALA A 591 -8.47 5.23 -22.17
CA ALA A 591 -7.75 4.79 -20.99
C ALA A 591 -7.89 5.83 -19.88
N THR A 592 -8.19 5.40 -18.66
CA THR A 592 -8.22 6.27 -17.48
C THR A 592 -7.42 5.64 -16.36
N SER A 593 -6.64 6.48 -15.66
CA SER A 593 -5.85 6.05 -14.52
C SER A 593 -6.18 6.82 -13.26
N GLY A 594 -5.98 6.19 -12.10
CA GLY A 594 -6.33 6.75 -10.80
C GLY A 594 -6.00 5.82 -9.64
N ARG A 595 -6.56 6.07 -8.46
CA ARG A 595 -6.31 5.23 -7.25
C ARG A 595 -6.67 3.75 -7.39
N PHE A 596 -7.45 3.42 -8.41
CA PHE A 596 -7.85 2.07 -8.78
C PHE A 596 -6.87 1.36 -9.73
N GLY A 597 -5.84 2.05 -10.24
CA GLY A 597 -4.96 1.56 -11.30
C GLY A 597 -5.40 2.04 -12.68
N LEU A 598 -5.46 1.13 -13.66
CA LEU A 598 -5.82 1.42 -15.05
C LEU A 598 -7.17 0.78 -15.42
N LYS A 599 -8.03 1.55 -16.11
CA LYS A 599 -9.31 1.08 -16.67
C LYS A 599 -9.44 1.54 -18.11
N LEU A 600 -9.96 0.68 -18.97
CA LEU A 600 -10.21 0.96 -20.38
C LEU A 600 -11.72 0.96 -20.66
N PHE A 601 -12.14 1.83 -21.57
CA PHE A 601 -13.52 1.95 -22.03
C PHE A 601 -13.56 2.11 -23.55
N ASP A 602 -14.51 1.46 -24.21
CA ASP A 602 -14.89 1.79 -25.59
C ASP A 602 -15.75 3.05 -25.53
N ILE A 603 -15.27 4.11 -26.16
CA ILE A 603 -15.91 5.41 -26.27
C ILE A 603 -16.26 5.77 -27.70
N THR A 604 -16.37 4.80 -28.61
CA THR A 604 -16.85 5.02 -29.98
C THR A 604 -18.20 5.76 -29.99
N ASP A 605 -19.00 5.55 -28.94
CA ASP A 605 -20.10 6.44 -28.54
C ASP A 605 -19.80 7.06 -27.16
N PRO A 606 -19.27 8.30 -27.10
CA PRO A 606 -18.93 8.96 -25.83
C PRO A 606 -20.14 9.20 -24.92
N THR A 607 -21.37 9.10 -25.45
CA THR A 607 -22.60 9.26 -24.66
C THR A 607 -22.98 7.99 -23.89
N ALA A 608 -22.38 6.84 -24.25
CA ALA A 608 -22.60 5.57 -23.60
C ALA A 608 -21.32 4.72 -23.55
N PRO A 609 -20.28 5.15 -22.78
CA PRO A 609 -19.03 4.41 -22.66
C PRO A 609 -19.25 2.97 -22.15
N VAL A 610 -18.53 2.01 -22.74
CA VAL A 610 -18.62 0.59 -22.37
C VAL A 610 -17.29 0.15 -21.75
N ALA A 611 -17.35 -0.40 -20.53
CA ALA A 611 -16.15 -0.90 -19.86
C ALA A 611 -15.49 -2.06 -20.64
N LEU A 612 -14.16 -2.01 -20.74
CA LEU A 612 -13.31 -3.06 -21.32
C LEU A 612 -12.47 -3.69 -20.19
N GLY A 613 -11.15 -3.79 -20.36
CA GLY A 613 -10.22 -4.35 -19.39
C GLY A 613 -9.85 -3.40 -18.25
N THR A 614 -9.29 -3.97 -17.18
CA THR A 614 -8.72 -3.22 -16.05
C THR A 614 -7.47 -3.91 -15.52
N ALA A 615 -6.50 -3.11 -15.07
CA ALA A 615 -5.38 -3.57 -14.26
C ALA A 615 -5.55 -2.95 -12.85
N SER A 616 -5.94 -3.78 -11.88
CA SER A 616 -6.18 -3.34 -10.50
C SER A 616 -4.86 -3.12 -9.79
N MET A 617 -4.66 -1.91 -9.28
CA MET A 617 -3.43 -1.50 -8.60
C MET A 617 -3.78 -0.77 -7.29
N PRO A 618 -4.27 -1.48 -6.25
CA PRO A 618 -4.72 -0.84 -5.00
C PRO A 618 -3.58 -0.09 -4.31
N GLY A 619 -3.79 1.19 -4.02
CA GLY A 619 -2.76 2.06 -3.44
C GLY A 619 -1.93 2.83 -4.47
N PHE A 620 -2.19 2.65 -5.77
CA PHE A 620 -1.58 3.43 -6.83
C PHE A 620 -1.95 4.92 -6.70
N TRP A 621 -0.96 5.81 -6.74
CA TRP A 621 -1.11 7.26 -6.53
C TRP A 621 0.24 7.95 -6.77
N GLN A 622 0.43 9.09 -7.43
CA GLN A 622 -0.32 9.79 -8.48
C GLN A 622 0.26 9.36 -9.85
N ASN A 623 -0.53 9.42 -10.91
CA ASN A 623 -0.05 9.34 -12.29
C ASN A 623 -0.72 10.44 -13.10
N GLU A 624 0.05 11.48 -13.40
CA GLU A 624 -0.40 12.63 -14.17
C GLU A 624 0.14 12.50 -15.60
N ASP A 625 -0.60 13.06 -16.56
CA ASP A 625 -0.31 13.00 -18.00
C ASP A 625 0.10 11.60 -18.50
N MET A 626 -0.81 10.62 -18.35
CA MET A 626 -0.63 9.28 -18.91
C MET A 626 -0.48 9.36 -20.43
N ASP A 627 0.55 8.73 -20.99
CA ASP A 627 0.80 8.75 -22.43
C ASP A 627 0.64 7.37 -23.09
N VAL A 628 0.53 7.37 -24.41
CA VAL A 628 0.16 6.20 -25.21
C VAL A 628 0.95 6.12 -26.52
N ASP A 629 1.19 4.90 -26.99
CA ASP A 629 1.65 4.65 -28.36
C ASP A 629 0.55 3.93 -29.15
N ASP A 630 -0.25 4.73 -29.84
CA ASP A 630 -1.32 4.28 -30.74
C ASP A 630 -0.83 3.33 -31.83
N GLY A 631 0.43 3.46 -32.28
CA GLY A 631 0.97 2.59 -33.34
C GLY A 631 1.37 1.20 -32.87
N ARG A 632 1.57 1.01 -31.56
CA ARG A 632 1.95 -0.26 -30.94
C ARG A 632 0.93 -0.76 -29.91
N ASP A 633 -0.20 -0.08 -29.77
CA ASP A 633 -1.23 -0.34 -28.76
C ASP A 633 -0.65 -0.40 -27.34
N LEU A 634 0.18 0.59 -26.96
CA LEU A 634 0.83 0.64 -25.64
C LEU A 634 0.32 1.80 -24.79
N ILE A 635 0.26 1.57 -23.48
CA ILE A 635 0.00 2.60 -22.46
C ILE A 635 1.19 2.71 -21.53
N PHE A 636 1.61 3.95 -21.25
CA PHE A 636 2.68 4.27 -20.32
C PHE A 636 2.09 4.93 -19.08
N LEU A 637 2.15 4.21 -17.97
CA LEU A 637 1.58 4.64 -16.70
C LEU A 637 2.72 4.91 -15.70
N SER A 638 3.06 6.17 -15.51
CA SER A 638 4.11 6.57 -14.56
C SER A 638 3.68 6.27 -13.12
N ARG A 639 4.61 5.74 -12.32
CA ARG A 639 4.45 5.53 -10.89
C ARG A 639 5.18 6.63 -10.14
N ASP A 640 4.41 7.48 -9.47
CA ASP A 640 4.96 8.40 -8.48
C ASP A 640 5.53 7.62 -7.28
N PRO A 641 6.67 8.05 -6.71
CA PRO A 641 7.26 7.38 -5.54
C PRO A 641 6.33 7.36 -4.32
N ARG A 642 5.34 8.25 -4.22
CA ARG A 642 4.32 8.25 -3.14
C ARG A 642 3.26 7.16 -3.29
N ALA A 643 3.29 6.38 -4.36
CA ALA A 643 2.38 5.25 -4.55
C ALA A 643 2.61 4.17 -3.47
N TYR A 644 1.53 3.45 -3.12
CA TYR A 644 1.53 2.30 -2.21
C TYR A 644 2.08 2.60 -0.81
N GLY A 645 1.86 3.82 -0.31
CA GLY A 645 2.33 4.24 1.01
C GLY A 645 3.81 4.63 1.07
N GLY A 646 4.48 4.74 -0.08
CA GLY A 646 5.83 5.29 -0.18
C GLY A 646 5.87 6.81 0.02
N SER A 647 7.07 7.38 -0.05
CA SER A 647 7.28 8.83 -0.01
C SER A 647 8.22 9.28 -1.13
N THR A 648 8.38 10.58 -1.34
CA THR A 648 9.35 11.09 -2.33
C THR A 648 10.80 10.81 -1.95
N SER A 649 11.11 10.37 -0.72
CA SER A 649 12.48 10.05 -0.28
C SER A 649 12.85 8.57 -0.46
N ASP A 650 11.94 7.64 -0.17
CA ASP A 650 12.20 6.20 -0.10
C ASP A 650 11.27 5.35 -0.99
N GLY A 651 10.29 5.98 -1.63
CA GLY A 651 9.33 5.33 -2.49
C GLY A 651 9.89 5.01 -3.86
N VAL A 652 9.41 3.90 -4.43
CA VAL A 652 9.84 3.43 -5.76
C VAL A 652 9.10 4.21 -6.84
N ALA A 653 9.85 4.97 -7.63
CA ALA A 653 9.36 5.64 -8.84
C ALA A 653 9.58 4.74 -10.07
N GLY A 654 8.77 4.91 -11.12
CA GLY A 654 8.96 4.10 -12.32
C GLY A 654 7.91 4.35 -13.39
N VAL A 655 7.85 3.48 -14.38
CA VAL A 655 6.79 3.46 -15.40
C VAL A 655 6.34 2.03 -15.66
N TYR A 656 5.03 1.82 -15.62
CA TYR A 656 4.40 0.60 -16.11
C TYR A 656 4.16 0.75 -17.61
N ILE A 657 4.45 -0.33 -18.35
CA ILE A 657 4.22 -0.42 -19.78
C ILE A 657 3.20 -1.52 -20.01
N PHE A 658 2.02 -1.15 -20.49
CA PHE A 658 0.94 -2.08 -20.78
C PHE A 658 0.75 -2.25 -22.28
N ASP A 659 0.60 -3.49 -22.71
CA ASP A 659 0.09 -3.86 -24.04
C ASP A 659 -1.44 -3.98 -23.95
N VAL A 660 -2.11 -3.23 -24.82
CA VAL A 660 -3.56 -3.17 -24.92
C VAL A 660 -4.08 -3.51 -26.32
N SER A 661 -3.27 -4.23 -27.11
CA SER A 661 -3.68 -4.76 -28.43
C SER A 661 -4.96 -5.60 -28.34
N ASP A 662 -5.23 -6.21 -27.18
CA ASP A 662 -6.56 -6.68 -26.79
C ASP A 662 -7.05 -5.85 -25.59
N PRO A 663 -7.91 -4.84 -25.79
CA PRO A 663 -8.27 -3.92 -24.72
C PRO A 663 -9.18 -4.55 -23.66
N ASN A 664 -9.65 -5.79 -23.85
CA ASN A 664 -10.34 -6.56 -22.80
C ASN A 664 -9.37 -7.35 -21.91
N ASN A 665 -8.12 -7.50 -22.33
CA ASN A 665 -7.09 -8.26 -21.63
C ASN A 665 -5.76 -7.48 -21.64
N ILE A 666 -5.66 -6.53 -20.71
CA ILE A 666 -4.46 -5.71 -20.50
C ILE A 666 -3.30 -6.61 -20.04
N VAL A 667 -2.14 -6.49 -20.70
CA VAL A 667 -0.93 -7.23 -20.33
C VAL A 667 0.14 -6.25 -19.88
N GLU A 668 0.59 -6.37 -18.62
CA GLU A 668 1.79 -5.66 -18.17
C GLU A 668 3.02 -6.27 -18.83
N LEU A 669 3.72 -5.49 -19.67
CA LEU A 669 4.96 -5.91 -20.31
C LEU A 669 6.15 -5.74 -19.37
N ALA A 670 6.17 -4.63 -18.62
CA ALA A 670 7.21 -4.31 -17.67
C ALA A 670 6.74 -3.24 -16.67
N PHE A 671 7.23 -3.33 -15.44
CA PHE A 671 7.45 -2.18 -14.57
C PHE A 671 8.94 -1.85 -14.59
N HIS A 672 9.28 -0.61 -14.90
CA HIS A 672 10.65 -0.15 -14.99
C HIS A 672 10.90 0.97 -13.98
N GLU A 673 11.75 0.69 -12.99
CA GLU A 673 12.10 1.64 -11.95
C GLU A 673 12.93 2.80 -12.52
N LEU A 674 12.62 4.02 -12.08
CA LEU A 674 13.22 5.25 -12.58
C LEU A 674 13.75 6.12 -11.43
N PRO A 675 14.80 6.94 -11.66
CA PRO A 675 15.24 7.94 -10.68
C PRO A 675 14.21 9.03 -10.40
N THR A 676 13.24 9.24 -11.30
CA THR A 676 12.09 10.12 -11.13
C THR A 676 10.86 9.46 -11.74
N GLY A 677 9.69 9.78 -11.22
CA GLY A 677 8.42 9.30 -11.74
C GLY A 677 7.30 10.17 -11.21
N HIS A 678 6.34 10.48 -12.07
CA HIS A 678 5.11 11.23 -11.84
C HIS A 678 4.36 11.39 -13.16
N THR A 679 5.12 11.78 -14.20
CA THR A 679 4.73 11.93 -15.62
C THR A 679 5.70 11.14 -16.50
N ALA A 680 5.24 10.71 -17.67
CA ALA A 680 6.10 10.07 -18.67
C ALA A 680 5.52 10.27 -20.09
N THR A 681 6.21 11.05 -20.91
CA THR A 681 5.73 11.43 -22.24
C THR A 681 6.54 10.77 -23.35
N CYS A 682 5.87 10.25 -24.36
CA CYS A 682 6.40 9.84 -25.65
C CYS A 682 7.11 11.01 -26.34
N VAL A 683 8.39 10.82 -26.65
CA VAL A 683 9.19 11.81 -27.38
C VAL A 683 9.59 11.26 -28.74
N LEU A 684 9.32 12.07 -29.77
CA LEU A 684 9.61 11.72 -31.15
C LEU A 684 11.12 11.55 -31.37
N SER A 685 11.48 10.55 -32.18
CA SER A 685 12.86 10.27 -32.60
C SER A 685 12.94 10.02 -34.11
N GLU A 686 14.15 9.97 -34.66
CA GLU A 686 14.38 9.63 -36.07
C GLU A 686 13.89 8.21 -36.44
N SER A 687 13.79 7.30 -35.47
CA SER A 687 13.40 5.90 -35.69
C SER A 687 11.91 5.65 -35.51
N GLY A 688 11.21 6.48 -34.75
CA GLY A 688 9.81 6.27 -34.41
C GLY A 688 9.22 7.36 -33.49
N PRO A 689 7.89 7.46 -33.42
CA PRO A 689 7.19 8.52 -32.69
C PRO A 689 7.23 8.36 -31.17
N CYS A 690 7.33 7.14 -30.64
CA CYS A 690 7.42 6.90 -29.19
C CYS A 690 8.49 5.85 -28.84
N ASP A 691 9.70 6.00 -29.39
CA ASP A 691 10.82 5.11 -29.03
C ASP A 691 11.47 5.49 -27.70
N TYR A 692 11.17 6.68 -27.17
CA TYR A 692 11.74 7.22 -25.95
C TYR A 692 10.65 7.85 -25.09
N LEU A 693 10.76 7.68 -23.77
CA LEU A 693 9.97 8.40 -22.78
C LEU A 693 10.85 9.42 -22.08
N TRP A 694 10.32 10.63 -21.89
CA TRP A 694 10.88 11.62 -20.98
C TRP A 694 10.03 11.64 -19.72
N SER A 695 10.63 11.30 -18.58
CA SER A 695 9.94 11.22 -17.29
C SER A 695 10.36 12.36 -16.38
N GLY A 696 9.37 13.04 -15.81
CA GLY A 696 9.50 14.06 -14.78
C GLY A 696 8.92 13.58 -13.45
N GLY A 697 9.10 14.37 -12.39
CA GLY A 697 8.49 14.05 -11.10
C GLY A 697 9.10 14.74 -9.88
N PRO A 698 8.39 14.76 -8.76
CA PRO A 698 8.65 15.71 -7.69
C PRO A 698 9.82 15.33 -6.80
N ALA A 699 10.39 16.38 -6.20
CA ALA A 699 11.26 16.43 -5.02
C ALA A 699 12.63 15.72 -5.08
N THR A 700 13.65 16.35 -4.50
CA THR A 700 14.99 15.78 -4.34
C THR A 700 14.95 14.52 -3.46
N GLY A 701 15.52 13.40 -3.92
CA GLY A 701 15.74 12.19 -3.12
C GLY A 701 17.13 12.14 -2.48
N GLU A 702 17.37 11.28 -1.49
CA GLU A 702 18.65 11.17 -0.77
C GLU A 702 19.86 10.81 -1.67
N HIS A 703 19.60 10.30 -2.86
CA HIS A 703 20.62 9.88 -3.83
C HIS A 703 21.02 10.97 -4.84
N GLN A 704 20.43 12.18 -4.76
CA GLN A 704 20.71 13.29 -5.67
C GLN A 704 21.72 14.29 -5.09
N PRO A 705 22.41 15.08 -5.95
CA PRO A 705 23.32 16.13 -5.48
C PRO A 705 22.63 17.14 -4.56
N GLU A 706 23.32 17.56 -3.48
CA GLU A 706 22.78 18.51 -2.49
C GLU A 706 22.45 19.89 -3.07
N ASP A 707 23.05 20.26 -4.20
CA ASP A 707 22.82 21.54 -4.88
C ASP A 707 21.61 21.55 -5.81
N TRP A 708 20.88 20.43 -5.94
CA TRP A 708 19.63 20.34 -6.70
C TRP A 708 18.42 20.66 -5.82
N ALA A 709 17.50 21.47 -6.35
CA ALA A 709 16.23 21.82 -5.72
C ALA A 709 15.09 20.85 -6.07
N GLY A 710 15.27 20.01 -7.11
CA GLY A 710 14.30 19.01 -7.56
C GLY A 710 14.87 18.05 -8.60
N ARG A 711 14.03 17.15 -9.13
CA ARG A 711 14.47 16.15 -10.11
C ARG A 711 14.37 16.70 -11.54
N PRO A 712 15.44 16.55 -12.35
CA PRO A 712 15.42 16.84 -13.78
C PRO A 712 14.74 15.72 -14.59
N ILE A 713 14.70 15.86 -15.92
CA ILE A 713 14.11 14.87 -16.83
C ILE A 713 15.05 13.67 -17.01
N PHE A 714 14.50 12.46 -16.91
CA PHE A 714 15.21 11.22 -17.26
C PHE A 714 14.65 10.61 -18.56
N VAL A 715 15.56 10.13 -19.40
CA VAL A 715 15.22 9.57 -20.72
C VAL A 715 15.27 8.06 -20.66
N THR A 716 14.19 7.41 -21.07
CA THR A 716 14.06 5.95 -21.11
C THR A 716 13.85 5.50 -22.55
N ASP A 717 14.76 4.66 -23.06
CA ASP A 717 14.61 3.96 -24.34
C ASP A 717 13.57 2.84 -24.17
N ILE A 718 12.52 2.90 -24.98
CA ILE A 718 11.43 1.93 -25.04
C ILE A 718 11.25 1.35 -26.46
N THR A 719 12.31 1.37 -27.28
CA THR A 719 12.34 0.67 -28.58
C THR A 719 12.01 -0.82 -28.41
N ASN A 720 12.40 -1.40 -27.27
CA ASN A 720 11.91 -2.69 -26.78
C ASN A 720 11.11 -2.49 -25.47
N PRO A 721 9.77 -2.41 -25.53
CA PRO A 721 8.95 -2.09 -24.36
C PRO A 721 8.98 -3.15 -23.25
N ALA A 722 9.37 -4.39 -23.56
CA ALA A 722 9.54 -5.43 -22.53
C ALA A 722 10.91 -5.38 -21.84
N LYS A 723 11.83 -4.53 -22.31
CA LYS A 723 13.19 -4.34 -21.77
C LYS A 723 13.62 -2.87 -21.86
N PRO A 724 12.90 -1.96 -21.21
CA PRO A 724 13.24 -0.55 -21.20
C PRO A 724 14.63 -0.30 -20.58
N PHE A 725 15.25 0.81 -20.97
CA PHE A 725 16.56 1.22 -20.45
C PHE A 725 16.62 2.72 -20.24
N THR A 726 16.99 3.16 -19.03
CA THR A 726 17.11 4.58 -18.70
C THR A 726 18.55 5.06 -18.79
N TYR A 727 18.75 6.19 -19.45
CA TYR A 727 20.05 6.83 -19.54
C TYR A 727 20.41 7.48 -18.19
N PRO A 728 21.66 7.32 -17.74
CA PRO A 728 22.08 7.82 -16.42
C PRO A 728 22.31 9.33 -16.38
N GLN A 729 22.33 10.01 -17.53
CA GLN A 729 22.50 11.47 -17.60
C GLN A 729 21.12 12.11 -17.79
N PRO A 730 20.67 12.95 -16.84
CA PRO A 730 19.41 13.64 -17.00
C PRO A 730 19.52 14.86 -17.92
N LEU A 731 18.38 15.33 -18.39
CA LEU A 731 18.21 16.52 -19.23
C LEU A 731 17.63 17.67 -18.42
N VAL A 732 17.66 18.89 -18.98
CA VAL A 732 17.04 20.08 -18.37
C VAL A 732 17.62 20.36 -16.97
N THR A 733 18.94 20.42 -16.89
CA THR A 733 19.64 20.86 -15.68
C THR A 733 19.82 22.38 -15.73
N ASN A 734 19.70 23.05 -14.60
CA ASN A 734 19.89 24.51 -14.44
C ASN A 734 18.73 25.40 -14.92
N GLN A 735 17.52 24.85 -15.04
CA GLN A 735 16.33 25.49 -15.61
C GLN A 735 15.64 26.52 -14.68
N ASN A 736 16.10 26.68 -13.43
CA ASN A 736 15.61 27.72 -12.53
C ASN A 736 16.72 28.73 -12.23
N ASP A 737 17.00 29.61 -13.20
CA ASP A 737 18.08 30.61 -13.14
C ASP A 737 19.42 29.98 -12.70
N GLY A 738 19.86 28.90 -13.35
CA GLY A 738 21.12 28.24 -13.02
C GLY A 738 21.02 27.12 -11.96
N VAL A 739 19.84 26.86 -11.40
CA VAL A 739 19.60 25.78 -10.43
C VAL A 739 18.83 24.63 -11.09
N THR A 740 19.28 23.39 -10.89
CA THR A 740 18.52 22.20 -11.30
C THR A 740 17.36 22.00 -10.35
N ASP A 741 16.14 22.05 -10.88
CA ASP A 741 14.91 22.05 -10.08
C ASP A 741 13.91 21.00 -10.60
N TYR A 742 12.68 21.03 -10.10
CA TYR A 742 11.59 20.14 -10.47
C TYR A 742 11.16 20.35 -11.94
N ALA A 743 11.46 19.38 -12.79
CA ALA A 743 10.83 19.24 -14.09
C ALA A 743 9.52 18.43 -13.93
N HIS A 744 8.40 19.06 -14.25
CA HIS A 744 7.06 18.54 -14.01
C HIS A 744 6.62 17.64 -15.15
N ASP A 745 6.41 18.23 -16.33
CA ASP A 745 5.74 17.57 -17.45
C ASP A 745 6.40 17.89 -18.78
N VAL A 746 6.11 17.08 -19.78
CA VAL A 746 6.62 17.25 -21.15
C VAL A 746 5.47 17.20 -22.14
N GLN A 747 5.36 18.22 -23.00
CA GLN A 747 4.44 18.20 -24.13
C GLN A 747 5.19 18.29 -25.44
N VAL A 748 4.83 17.42 -26.40
CA VAL A 748 5.40 17.45 -27.74
C VAL A 748 4.45 18.17 -28.67
N ASP A 749 4.90 19.27 -29.28
CA ASP A 749 4.09 20.02 -30.24
C ASP A 749 4.07 19.39 -31.64
N ALA A 750 3.24 19.94 -32.52
CA ALA A 750 3.07 19.44 -33.88
C ALA A 750 4.32 19.60 -34.78
N ASP A 751 5.28 20.45 -34.41
CA ASP A 751 6.59 20.53 -35.07
C ASP A 751 7.59 19.51 -34.51
N GLY A 752 7.20 18.78 -33.46
CA GLY A 752 8.02 17.77 -32.78
C GLY A 752 8.98 18.35 -31.74
N ILE A 753 8.71 19.54 -31.23
CA ILE A 753 9.47 20.14 -30.13
C ILE A 753 8.94 19.58 -28.81
N ALA A 754 9.85 19.04 -27.98
CA ALA A 754 9.54 18.64 -26.62
C ALA A 754 9.65 19.86 -25.68
N TRP A 755 8.53 20.30 -25.14
CA TRP A 755 8.41 21.41 -24.20
C TRP A 755 8.35 20.87 -22.78
N VAL A 756 9.37 21.20 -21.99
CA VAL A 756 9.46 20.80 -20.59
C VAL A 756 8.92 21.91 -19.70
N SER A 757 7.81 21.62 -19.03
CA SER A 757 7.22 22.48 -17.99
C SER A 757 7.93 22.20 -16.67
N SER A 758 8.45 23.24 -16.02
CA SER A 758 9.23 23.08 -14.80
C SER A 758 8.99 24.19 -13.78
N ARG A 759 9.44 23.94 -12.55
CA ARG A 759 9.77 25.02 -11.63
C ARG A 759 10.94 25.79 -12.21
N GLY A 760 10.68 26.99 -12.75
CA GLY A 760 11.67 27.76 -13.50
C GLY A 760 11.29 28.09 -14.93
N GLY A 761 10.12 27.66 -15.42
CA GLY A 761 9.58 28.10 -16.70
C GLY A 761 9.23 26.95 -17.65
N ILE A 762 9.31 27.25 -18.95
CA ILE A 762 9.05 26.28 -20.02
C ILE A 762 10.20 26.31 -21.01
N TYR A 763 10.73 25.14 -21.35
CA TYR A 763 11.92 25.00 -22.18
C TYR A 763 11.70 24.02 -23.33
N GLY A 764 11.85 24.50 -24.56
CA GLY A 764 11.66 23.74 -25.78
C GLY A 764 12.94 23.12 -26.29
N TYR A 765 12.85 21.87 -26.74
CA TYR A 765 13.97 21.09 -27.24
C TYR A 765 13.64 20.43 -28.58
N HIS A 766 14.53 20.60 -29.55
CA HIS A 766 14.55 19.70 -30.69
C HIS A 766 15.07 18.34 -30.24
N THR A 767 14.37 17.27 -30.63
CA THR A 767 14.73 15.88 -30.30
C THR A 767 15.10 15.05 -31.52
N MET A 768 15.06 15.64 -32.71
CA MET A 768 15.46 15.03 -33.98
C MET A 768 15.91 16.08 -34.98
N GLY A 769 16.52 15.67 -36.10
CA GLY A 769 17.00 16.56 -37.14
C GLY A 769 18.33 17.25 -36.80
N THR A 770 18.80 18.10 -37.71
CA THR A 770 20.03 18.89 -37.55
C THR A 770 19.65 20.35 -37.35
N HIS A 771 20.13 20.94 -36.26
CA HIS A 771 19.80 22.31 -35.85
C HIS A 771 21.06 23.04 -35.38
N THR A 772 21.04 24.36 -35.50
CA THR A 772 22.06 25.21 -34.87
C THR A 772 21.73 25.29 -33.38
N ASP A 773 22.64 24.86 -32.52
CA ASP A 773 22.50 25.04 -31.09
C ASP A 773 22.69 26.51 -30.72
N PRO A 774 21.67 27.17 -30.14
CA PRO A 774 21.72 28.59 -29.85
C PRO A 774 22.81 28.96 -28.83
N LEU A 775 23.19 28.04 -27.94
CA LEU A 775 24.15 28.29 -26.86
C LEU A 775 25.60 28.19 -27.33
N THR A 776 25.86 27.39 -28.35
CA THR A 776 27.22 27.14 -28.85
C THR A 776 27.47 27.71 -30.25
N GLY A 777 26.40 27.94 -31.02
CA GLY A 777 26.45 28.30 -32.44
C GLY A 777 26.89 27.16 -33.34
N GLU A 778 27.00 25.93 -32.83
CA GLU A 778 27.41 24.74 -33.58
C GLU A 778 26.19 24.01 -34.16
N GLU A 779 26.35 23.44 -35.36
CA GLU A 779 25.34 22.54 -35.93
C GLU A 779 25.42 21.18 -35.21
N ARG A 780 24.33 20.79 -34.56
CA ARG A 780 24.19 19.53 -33.82
C ARG A 780 23.03 18.71 -34.38
N VAL A 781 23.18 17.38 -34.33
CA VAL A 781 22.07 16.46 -34.58
C VAL A 781 21.35 16.26 -33.26
N ALA A 782 20.10 16.70 -33.19
CA ALA A 782 19.26 16.49 -32.02
C ALA A 782 18.85 15.01 -31.92
N THR A 783 18.84 14.47 -30.71
CA THR A 783 18.27 13.17 -30.37
C THR A 783 17.50 13.29 -29.05
N PRO A 784 16.61 12.35 -28.70
CA PRO A 784 15.93 12.41 -27.39
C PRO A 784 16.87 12.33 -26.19
N VAL A 785 18.10 11.83 -26.35
CA VAL A 785 19.11 11.71 -25.27
C VAL A 785 20.16 12.83 -25.29
N ASP A 786 20.25 13.55 -26.41
CA ASP A 786 21.13 14.71 -26.62
C ASP A 786 20.35 15.74 -27.44
N PRO A 787 19.33 16.39 -26.82
CA PRO A 787 18.51 17.35 -27.53
C PRO A 787 19.26 18.65 -27.79
N VAL A 788 18.75 19.42 -28.75
CA VAL A 788 19.24 20.77 -29.04
C VAL A 788 18.23 21.79 -28.48
N PRO A 789 18.66 22.73 -27.63
CA PRO A 789 17.78 23.81 -27.14
C PRO A 789 17.14 24.58 -28.30
N TYR A 790 15.87 24.93 -28.16
CA TYR A 790 15.12 25.72 -29.14
C TYR A 790 14.81 27.12 -28.61
N ALA A 791 13.86 27.21 -27.68
CA ALA A 791 13.30 28.46 -27.18
C ALA A 791 12.70 28.24 -25.79
N GLY A 792 12.33 29.31 -25.10
CA GLY A 792 11.70 29.23 -23.78
C GLY A 792 12.41 30.03 -22.71
N GLY A 793 12.00 29.87 -21.47
CA GLY A 793 12.52 30.60 -20.32
C GLY A 793 11.53 30.70 -19.17
N THR A 794 11.94 31.40 -18.12
CA THR A 794 11.15 31.60 -16.90
C THR A 794 10.03 32.62 -17.12
N LEU A 795 8.87 32.40 -16.50
CA LEU A 795 7.81 33.40 -16.44
C LEU A 795 8.11 34.43 -15.33
N ALA A 796 7.64 35.66 -15.47
CA ALA A 796 7.74 36.64 -14.40
C ALA A 796 6.96 36.18 -13.15
N ASP A 797 7.44 36.52 -11.94
CA ASP A 797 6.78 36.14 -10.69
C ASP A 797 5.34 36.68 -10.63
N GLU A 798 5.08 37.84 -11.24
CA GLU A 798 3.74 38.39 -11.33
C GLU A 798 2.82 37.57 -12.24
N ALA A 799 3.35 36.81 -13.19
CA ALA A 799 2.59 35.96 -14.10
C ALA A 799 2.45 34.52 -13.58
N ALA A 800 3.44 34.02 -12.84
CA ALA A 800 3.47 32.66 -12.27
C ALA A 800 4.05 32.68 -10.84
N PRO A 801 3.27 33.08 -9.81
CA PRO A 801 3.78 33.34 -8.46
C PRO A 801 4.43 32.13 -7.76
N SER A 802 3.90 30.92 -7.94
CA SER A 802 4.52 29.69 -7.40
C SER A 802 5.74 29.23 -8.20
N ARG A 803 5.89 29.76 -9.43
CA ARG A 803 6.84 29.38 -10.47
C ARG A 803 6.71 27.95 -11.01
N LEU A 804 5.76 27.16 -10.52
CA LEU A 804 5.56 25.80 -10.98
C LEU A 804 4.66 25.83 -12.22
N VAL A 805 5.27 25.67 -13.39
CA VAL A 805 4.50 25.41 -14.61
C VAL A 805 4.19 23.92 -14.65
N HIS A 806 2.91 23.58 -14.72
CA HIS A 806 2.43 22.20 -14.68
C HIS A 806 2.42 21.57 -16.07
N ASN A 807 1.62 22.11 -17.00
CA ASN A 807 1.59 21.68 -18.40
C ASN A 807 1.61 22.87 -19.39
N SER A 808 1.92 22.59 -20.65
CA SER A 808 2.10 23.57 -21.72
C SER A 808 1.45 23.15 -23.04
N PHE A 809 1.17 24.11 -23.91
CA PHE A 809 0.70 23.86 -25.28
C PHE A 809 1.22 24.95 -26.22
N ARG A 810 1.60 24.55 -27.43
CA ARG A 810 2.03 25.47 -28.48
C ARG A 810 1.31 25.15 -29.79
N ALA A 811 0.46 26.08 -30.23
CA ALA A 811 -0.28 25.95 -31.48
C ALA A 811 0.65 26.19 -32.68
N VAL A 812 0.96 25.12 -33.44
CA VAL A 812 1.81 25.16 -34.64
C VAL A 812 1.41 24.12 -35.66
N GLY A 813 1.85 24.28 -36.90
CA GLY A 813 1.69 23.27 -37.92
C GLY A 813 0.21 22.94 -38.15
N ASN A 814 -0.17 21.68 -37.94
CA ASN A 814 -1.56 21.23 -38.08
C ASN A 814 -2.45 21.55 -36.88
N THR A 815 -1.91 22.13 -35.79
CA THR A 815 -2.67 22.63 -34.64
C THR A 815 -2.64 24.16 -34.53
N ALA A 816 -2.07 24.85 -35.52
CA ALA A 816 -1.93 26.31 -35.51
C ALA A 816 -3.25 27.07 -35.37
N ASP A 817 -4.37 26.49 -35.84
CA ASP A 817 -5.71 27.05 -35.76
C ASP A 817 -6.45 26.72 -34.46
N GLN A 818 -5.85 25.90 -33.58
CA GLN A 818 -6.46 25.55 -32.29
C GLN A 818 -6.30 26.66 -31.25
N GLY A 819 -5.30 27.52 -31.37
CA GLY A 819 -5.00 28.60 -30.43
C GLY A 819 -5.65 29.94 -30.81
N ALA A 820 -4.88 31.02 -30.65
CA ALA A 820 -5.32 32.38 -30.94
C ALA A 820 -5.63 32.61 -32.42
N ASP A 821 -6.52 33.57 -32.71
CA ASP A 821 -6.67 34.07 -34.07
C ASP A 821 -5.43 34.91 -34.43
N LEU A 822 -4.48 34.30 -35.11
CA LEU A 822 -3.20 34.92 -35.49
C LEU A 822 -3.39 36.15 -36.39
N GLU A 823 -4.41 36.15 -37.27
CA GLU A 823 -4.67 37.29 -38.15
C GLU A 823 -5.22 38.49 -37.37
N ALA A 824 -6.13 38.25 -36.43
CA ALA A 824 -6.75 39.30 -35.62
C ALA A 824 -5.81 39.81 -34.51
N SER A 825 -5.05 38.91 -33.89
CA SER A 825 -4.17 39.22 -32.75
C SER A 825 -2.82 39.82 -33.17
N GLY A 826 -2.34 39.50 -34.38
CA GLY A 826 -1.09 40.02 -34.93
C GLY A 826 0.17 39.27 -34.48
N PHE A 827 0.02 38.12 -33.81
CA PHE A 827 1.12 37.20 -33.47
C PHE A 827 1.43 36.24 -34.62
N ALA A 828 2.68 35.77 -34.70
CA ALA A 828 3.07 34.75 -35.65
C ALA A 828 2.67 33.33 -35.18
N GLU A 829 2.52 32.42 -36.14
CA GLU A 829 2.36 31.00 -35.86
C GLU A 829 3.51 30.49 -34.98
N GLY A 830 3.18 29.81 -33.88
CA GLY A 830 4.15 29.26 -32.94
C GLY A 830 4.91 30.28 -32.10
N GLU A 831 4.54 31.56 -32.15
CA GLU A 831 5.12 32.59 -31.27
C GLU A 831 4.58 32.50 -29.84
N LEU A 832 3.33 32.04 -29.67
CA LEU A 832 2.69 31.96 -28.37
C LEU A 832 2.81 30.56 -27.77
N ILE A 833 3.12 30.52 -26.47
CA ILE A 833 3.06 29.31 -25.66
C ILE A 833 2.07 29.51 -24.52
N TYR A 834 1.17 28.55 -24.39
CA TYR A 834 0.10 28.50 -23.38
C TYR A 834 0.59 27.63 -22.24
N ASN A 835 0.37 28.07 -21.02
CA ASN A 835 0.91 27.38 -19.84
C ASN A 835 -0.06 27.52 -18.69
N THR A 836 -0.05 26.53 -17.81
CA THR A 836 -0.74 26.64 -16.54
C THR A 836 0.26 26.63 -15.39
N GLU A 837 0.12 27.59 -14.52
CA GLU A 837 0.79 27.62 -13.23
C GLU A 837 -0.07 26.88 -12.22
N GLU A 838 0.51 25.91 -11.52
CA GLU A 838 -0.12 25.25 -10.38
C GLU A 838 0.48 25.77 -9.08
N ALA A 839 -0.38 26.15 -8.15
CA ALA A 839 0.00 26.66 -6.85
C ALA A 839 -0.66 25.87 -5.72
N PHE A 840 0.14 25.23 -4.87
CA PHE A 840 -0.29 24.59 -3.62
C PHE A 840 -0.40 25.56 -2.44
N SER A 841 -0.67 26.83 -2.75
CA SER A 841 -0.93 27.85 -1.76
C SER A 841 -2.36 27.70 -1.26
N THR A 842 -2.72 28.56 -0.31
CA THR A 842 -3.79 28.30 0.64
C THR A 842 -4.76 29.44 0.80
N ARG A 843 -4.62 30.38 -0.12
CA ARG A 843 -5.50 31.51 -0.33
C ARG A 843 -5.77 31.51 -1.83
N CYS A 844 -7.00 31.17 -2.20
CA CYS A 844 -7.48 31.25 -3.59
C CYS A 844 -6.98 32.50 -4.32
N GLU A 845 -6.92 33.65 -3.63
CA GLU A 845 -6.55 34.97 -4.15
C GLU A 845 -5.30 35.03 -5.05
N THR A 846 -4.34 34.12 -4.91
CA THR A 846 -3.10 34.11 -5.70
C THR A 846 -2.80 32.79 -6.39
N ASP A 847 -3.71 31.83 -6.31
CA ASP A 847 -3.43 30.42 -6.63
C ASP A 847 -3.84 30.10 -8.05
N GLY A 848 -2.90 29.55 -8.82
CA GLY A 848 -3.13 29.02 -10.17
C GLY A 848 -3.32 30.11 -11.22
N ARG A 849 -2.72 29.97 -12.41
CA ARG A 849 -2.93 30.93 -13.51
C ARG A 849 -2.81 30.27 -14.86
N PHE A 850 -3.72 30.63 -15.75
CA PHE A 850 -3.50 30.43 -17.17
C PHE A 850 -2.64 31.57 -17.69
N VAL A 851 -1.53 31.25 -18.35
CA VAL A 851 -0.58 32.22 -18.86
C VAL A 851 -0.30 31.95 -20.33
N ILE A 852 -0.60 32.95 -21.17
CA ILE A 852 -0.15 32.99 -22.56
C ILE A 852 1.09 33.87 -22.59
N ALA A 853 2.21 33.32 -23.02
CA ALA A 853 3.48 34.03 -23.14
C ALA A 853 3.97 34.03 -24.59
N SER A 854 4.72 35.06 -24.97
CA SER A 854 5.44 35.10 -26.24
C SER A 854 6.82 34.49 -26.07
N LEU A 855 7.18 33.60 -26.99
CA LEU A 855 8.52 33.04 -27.16
C LEU A 855 9.49 34.00 -27.84
N ALA A 856 8.99 35.13 -28.37
CA ALA A 856 9.80 36.07 -29.12
C ALA A 856 10.99 36.59 -28.29
N GLY A 857 12.19 36.43 -28.83
CA GLY A 857 13.43 36.85 -28.18
C GLY A 857 14.00 35.83 -27.20
N SER A 858 13.56 34.57 -27.27
CA SER A 858 14.14 33.45 -26.51
C SER A 858 14.85 32.41 -27.39
N GLU A 859 14.73 32.54 -28.71
CA GLU A 859 15.19 31.56 -29.70
C GLU A 859 16.71 31.61 -29.93
N ALA A 860 17.42 32.58 -29.33
CA ALA A 860 18.88 32.63 -29.33
C ALA A 860 19.49 32.09 -28.03
N GLY A 861 18.70 31.41 -27.19
CA GLY A 861 19.16 30.72 -26.00
C GLY A 861 19.08 31.54 -24.72
N GLU A 862 18.48 32.73 -24.77
CA GLU A 862 18.44 33.69 -23.65
C GLU A 862 17.86 33.07 -22.38
N GLY A 863 16.80 32.27 -22.48
CA GLY A 863 16.19 31.59 -21.34
C GLY A 863 17.06 30.50 -20.72
N PHE A 864 17.91 29.84 -21.51
CA PHE A 864 18.81 28.79 -21.05
C PHE A 864 20.09 29.34 -20.40
N GLU A 865 20.47 30.58 -20.73
CA GLU A 865 21.58 31.30 -20.10
C GLU A 865 21.12 32.12 -18.88
N SER A 866 19.83 32.10 -18.54
CA SER A 866 19.26 32.86 -17.43
C SER A 866 19.96 32.53 -16.11
N THR A 867 20.32 33.58 -15.35
CA THR A 867 20.93 33.45 -14.01
C THR A 867 20.25 34.41 -13.05
N PRO A 868 20.46 34.29 -11.73
CA PRO A 868 19.83 35.19 -10.76
C PRO A 868 20.35 36.63 -10.90
N ASP A 869 21.57 36.80 -11.43
CA ASP A 869 22.20 38.11 -11.67
C ASP A 869 21.81 38.73 -13.03
N ASP A 870 21.42 37.90 -14.00
CA ASP A 870 20.98 38.31 -15.35
C ASP A 870 19.77 37.45 -15.79
N PRO A 871 18.58 37.73 -15.24
CA PRO A 871 17.40 36.90 -15.47
C PRO A 871 16.77 37.19 -16.83
N PHE A 872 16.42 36.14 -17.57
CA PHE A 872 15.55 36.23 -18.74
C PHE A 872 14.13 35.83 -18.37
N ARG A 873 13.14 36.61 -18.82
CA ARG A 873 11.72 36.34 -18.58
C ARG A 873 10.94 36.44 -19.87
N LEU A 874 10.11 35.44 -20.15
CA LEU A 874 9.20 35.47 -21.29
C LEU A 874 8.18 36.60 -21.13
N GLU A 875 7.84 37.27 -22.24
CA GLU A 875 6.83 38.33 -22.24
C GLU A 875 5.44 37.71 -22.05
N THR A 876 4.75 38.11 -20.98
CA THR A 876 3.37 37.68 -20.75
C THR A 876 2.41 38.46 -21.64
N VAL A 877 1.64 37.75 -22.46
CA VAL A 877 0.65 38.31 -23.38
C VAL A 877 -0.72 38.41 -22.71
N GLY A 878 -1.16 37.34 -22.06
CA GLY A 878 -2.45 37.28 -21.39
C GLY A 878 -2.41 36.38 -20.16
N ILE A 879 -3.22 36.71 -19.17
CA ILE A 879 -3.40 35.91 -17.96
C ILE A 879 -4.88 35.75 -17.70
N TRP A 880 -5.30 34.56 -17.31
CA TRP A 880 -6.65 34.33 -16.79
C TRP A 880 -6.63 33.52 -15.50
N SER A 881 -7.53 33.87 -14.57
CA SER A 881 -7.74 33.16 -13.32
C SER A 881 -9.16 33.45 -12.81
N PRO A 882 -9.87 32.47 -12.22
CA PRO A 882 -11.18 32.68 -11.62
C PRO A 882 -11.13 33.72 -10.49
N THR A 883 -9.96 33.95 -9.89
CA THR A 883 -9.80 34.92 -8.80
C THR A 883 -9.79 36.36 -9.28
N MET A 884 -9.47 36.58 -10.56
CA MET A 884 -9.48 37.89 -11.22
C MET A 884 -10.81 38.19 -11.90
N ALA A 885 -11.50 37.16 -12.40
CA ALA A 885 -12.67 37.31 -13.26
C ALA A 885 -14.01 37.14 -12.51
N GLU A 886 -14.09 36.29 -11.48
CA GLU A 886 -15.38 35.81 -10.96
C GLU A 886 -15.43 35.53 -9.44
N GLY A 887 -16.57 35.01 -8.95
CA GLY A 887 -16.77 34.69 -7.54
C GLY A 887 -16.14 33.37 -7.11
N GLN A 888 -15.19 33.42 -6.17
CA GLN A 888 -14.43 32.26 -5.68
C GLN A 888 -15.27 31.37 -4.72
N SER A 889 -15.03 30.04 -4.74
CA SER A 889 -15.43 29.16 -3.62
C SER A 889 -14.41 29.26 -2.48
N PRO A 890 -14.80 29.35 -1.19
CA PRO A 890 -13.88 29.43 -0.04
C PRO A 890 -13.19 28.10 0.31
N ASP A 891 -13.12 27.16 -0.63
CA ASP A 891 -12.64 25.80 -0.39
C ASP A 891 -11.14 25.65 -0.59
N LEU A 892 -10.65 24.59 0.03
CA LEU A 892 -9.29 24.13 0.07
C LEU A 892 -9.05 23.24 -1.17
N PHE A 893 -8.03 23.56 -1.99
CA PHE A 893 -7.75 23.16 -3.41
C PHE A 893 -8.26 24.14 -4.49
N CYS A 894 -7.72 25.35 -4.45
CA CYS A 894 -8.10 26.44 -5.33
C CYS A 894 -6.98 26.76 -6.32
N SER A 895 -6.57 25.79 -7.12
CA SER A 895 -5.50 25.99 -8.10
C SER A 895 -5.88 25.44 -9.46
N ALA A 896 -5.17 25.92 -10.47
CA ALA A 896 -5.18 25.33 -11.77
C ALA A 896 -4.32 24.07 -11.79
N HIS A 897 -4.71 23.09 -12.60
CA HIS A 897 -3.97 21.85 -12.72
C HIS A 897 -3.58 21.60 -14.18
N TYR A 898 -4.53 21.24 -15.04
CA TYR A 898 -4.25 20.86 -16.43
C TYR A 898 -5.23 21.52 -17.41
N PHE A 899 -4.81 21.74 -18.65
CA PHE A 899 -5.68 22.25 -19.72
C PHE A 899 -5.44 21.58 -21.07
N ALA A 900 -6.46 21.65 -21.93
CA ALA A 900 -6.40 21.30 -23.34
C ALA A 900 -6.95 22.44 -24.20
N VAL A 901 -6.52 22.53 -25.46
CA VAL A 901 -6.89 23.63 -26.38
C VAL A 901 -7.45 23.07 -27.67
N LYS A 902 -8.55 23.64 -28.16
CA LYS A 902 -9.15 23.32 -29.46
C LYS A 902 -10.01 24.49 -29.96
N ASP A 903 -9.90 24.82 -31.24
CA ASP A 903 -10.75 25.80 -31.93
C ASP A 903 -10.82 27.18 -31.23
N GLY A 904 -9.70 27.68 -30.71
CA GLY A 904 -9.61 28.93 -29.97
C GLY A 904 -10.21 28.87 -28.56
N ILE A 905 -10.55 27.67 -28.09
CA ILE A 905 -11.15 27.42 -26.77
C ILE A 905 -10.18 26.59 -25.92
N VAL A 906 -9.96 27.04 -24.69
CA VAL A 906 -9.21 26.31 -23.66
C VAL A 906 -10.21 25.65 -22.72
N ALA A 907 -10.19 24.33 -22.61
CA ALA A 907 -10.82 23.61 -21.51
C ALA A 907 -9.79 23.49 -20.37
N TYR A 908 -10.15 23.94 -19.18
CA TYR A 908 -9.17 24.18 -18.11
C TYR A 908 -9.66 23.69 -16.74
N SER A 909 -8.96 22.73 -16.15
CA SER A 909 -9.28 22.16 -14.85
C SER A 909 -8.72 22.99 -13.69
N TRP A 910 -9.58 23.25 -12.71
CA TRP A 910 -9.26 24.01 -11.50
C TRP A 910 -9.65 23.28 -10.21
N TYR A 911 -9.37 21.98 -10.09
CA TYR A 911 -9.68 21.18 -8.90
C TYR A 911 -11.12 21.45 -8.39
N ALA A 912 -11.26 21.94 -7.15
CA ALA A 912 -12.54 22.21 -6.49
C ALA A 912 -13.29 23.40 -7.10
N GLN A 913 -12.63 24.26 -7.88
CA GLN A 913 -13.33 25.30 -8.63
C GLN A 913 -13.95 24.74 -9.91
N GLY A 914 -13.70 23.49 -10.33
CA GLY A 914 -14.30 22.85 -11.50
C GLY A 914 -13.59 23.14 -12.83
N THR A 915 -14.25 22.85 -13.96
CA THR A 915 -13.71 23.07 -15.31
C THR A 915 -14.16 24.42 -15.87
N ARG A 916 -13.28 25.09 -16.61
CA ARG A 916 -13.49 26.39 -17.27
C ARG A 916 -13.29 26.28 -18.77
N PHE A 917 -14.03 27.09 -19.51
CA PHE A 917 -13.91 27.20 -20.96
C PHE A 917 -13.60 28.63 -21.33
N LEU A 918 -12.40 28.86 -21.88
CA LEU A 918 -11.90 30.19 -22.19
C LEU A 918 -11.79 30.39 -23.70
N ASP A 919 -12.33 31.48 -24.23
CA ASP A 919 -11.98 31.96 -25.56
C ASP A 919 -10.63 32.68 -25.49
N VAL A 920 -9.68 32.19 -26.29
CA VAL A 920 -8.32 32.73 -26.42
C VAL A 920 -8.04 33.28 -27.82
N SER A 921 -9.08 33.50 -28.63
CA SER A 921 -8.95 34.09 -29.96
C SER A 921 -8.25 35.44 -29.91
N ASP A 922 -8.53 36.25 -28.88
CA ASP A 922 -7.68 37.37 -28.45
C ASP A 922 -6.79 36.92 -27.28
N PRO A 923 -5.52 36.55 -27.53
CA PRO A 923 -4.64 36.01 -26.50
C PRO A 923 -4.25 37.04 -25.44
N ALA A 924 -4.42 38.34 -25.70
CA ALA A 924 -4.15 39.37 -24.70
C ALA A 924 -5.31 39.52 -23.70
N ASN A 925 -6.50 39.05 -24.07
CA ASN A 925 -7.71 39.15 -23.24
C ASN A 925 -8.48 37.82 -23.24
N PRO A 926 -7.93 36.73 -22.66
CA PRO A 926 -8.68 35.49 -22.53
C PRO A 926 -9.96 35.73 -21.72
N ARG A 927 -11.10 35.21 -22.21
CA ARG A 927 -12.39 35.38 -21.56
C ARG A 927 -13.07 34.05 -21.28
N GLN A 928 -13.80 33.97 -20.18
CA GLN A 928 -14.63 32.79 -19.90
C GLN A 928 -15.91 32.83 -20.73
N ILE A 929 -16.21 31.73 -21.43
CA ILE A 929 -17.44 31.57 -22.23
C ILE A 929 -18.39 30.51 -21.65
N ALA A 930 -17.88 29.61 -20.81
CA ALA A 930 -18.67 28.57 -20.14
C ALA A 930 -17.94 28.03 -18.90
N TYR A 931 -18.66 27.34 -18.01
CA TYR A 931 -18.08 26.65 -16.85
C TYR A 931 -18.91 25.45 -16.39
N SER A 932 -18.23 24.48 -15.77
CA SER A 932 -18.83 23.32 -15.08
C SER A 932 -18.18 23.16 -13.70
N ARG A 933 -18.96 23.39 -12.63
CA ARG A 933 -18.53 23.39 -11.22
C ARG A 933 -19.52 22.58 -10.38
N PRO A 934 -19.67 21.27 -10.65
CA PRO A 934 -20.57 20.44 -9.88
C PRO A 934 -20.17 20.45 -8.41
N THR A 935 -21.15 20.44 -7.51
CA THR A 935 -20.87 20.34 -6.07
C THR A 935 -20.11 19.05 -5.80
N GLY A 936 -18.96 19.16 -5.15
CA GLY A 936 -18.10 18.03 -4.84
C GLY A 936 -17.30 17.45 -5.97
N GLY A 937 -17.20 18.13 -7.12
CA GLY A 937 -16.20 17.81 -8.14
C GLY A 937 -14.81 18.28 -7.77
N VAL A 938 -13.81 17.51 -8.18
CA VAL A 938 -12.38 17.87 -8.16
C VAL A 938 -11.83 17.61 -9.57
N SER A 939 -11.91 18.64 -10.42
CA SER A 939 -11.51 18.59 -11.83
C SER A 939 -9.98 18.51 -11.93
N TYR A 940 -9.43 17.35 -12.30
CA TYR A 940 -7.99 17.15 -12.49
C TYR A 940 -7.55 17.55 -13.90
N ALA A 941 -8.11 16.93 -14.94
CA ALA A 941 -7.63 17.17 -16.31
C ALA A 941 -8.76 17.07 -17.35
N PRO A 942 -8.91 18.06 -18.25
CA PRO A 942 -9.86 18.02 -19.34
C PRO A 942 -9.18 17.66 -20.67
N TYR A 943 -9.88 16.92 -21.53
CA TYR A 943 -9.40 16.51 -22.84
C TYR A 943 -10.50 16.70 -23.89
N PHE A 944 -10.18 17.35 -25.01
CA PHE A 944 -11.10 17.42 -26.14
C PHE A 944 -11.12 16.07 -26.89
N HIS A 945 -12.30 15.54 -27.14
CA HIS A 945 -12.50 14.34 -27.95
C HIS A 945 -13.73 14.52 -28.85
N GLY A 946 -13.50 14.79 -30.13
CA GLY A 946 -14.56 15.20 -31.05
C GLY A 946 -15.25 16.48 -30.58
N ASP A 947 -16.58 16.46 -30.48
CA ASP A 947 -17.38 17.59 -29.99
C ASP A 947 -17.56 17.57 -28.45
N TYR A 948 -16.91 16.63 -27.76
CA TYR A 948 -17.01 16.44 -26.32
C TYR A 948 -15.74 16.88 -25.60
N VAL A 949 -15.89 17.16 -24.31
CA VAL A 949 -14.79 17.41 -23.38
C VAL A 949 -14.89 16.35 -22.29
N ILE A 950 -13.91 15.46 -22.25
CA ILE A 950 -13.78 14.38 -21.27
C ILE A 950 -12.95 14.91 -20.10
N VAL A 951 -13.50 14.91 -18.89
CA VAL A 951 -12.85 15.48 -17.71
C VAL A 951 -12.58 14.37 -16.70
N ALA A 952 -11.31 14.13 -16.39
CA ALA A 952 -10.92 13.34 -15.22
C ALA A 952 -11.25 14.12 -13.95
N ASP A 953 -12.32 13.74 -13.25
CA ASP A 953 -12.67 14.28 -11.94
C ASP A 953 -12.38 13.23 -10.85
N SER A 954 -11.51 13.57 -9.90
CA SER A 954 -11.01 12.57 -8.94
C SER A 954 -12.03 12.21 -7.87
N SER A 955 -13.08 13.00 -7.66
CA SER A 955 -14.12 12.71 -6.67
C SER A 955 -15.35 12.10 -7.33
N ARG A 956 -15.76 12.59 -8.51
CA ARG A 956 -16.98 12.15 -9.21
C ARG A 956 -16.72 11.07 -10.27
N GLY A 957 -15.49 10.95 -10.75
CA GLY A 957 -15.12 10.09 -11.88
C GLY A 957 -15.08 10.84 -13.21
N VAL A 958 -14.78 10.15 -14.30
CA VAL A 958 -14.69 10.76 -15.63
C VAL A 958 -16.06 11.31 -16.04
N GLU A 959 -16.12 12.61 -16.30
CA GLU A 959 -17.33 13.33 -16.76
C GLU A 959 -17.22 13.63 -18.27
N VAL A 960 -18.32 13.45 -19.01
CA VAL A 960 -18.44 13.76 -20.45
C VAL A 960 -19.27 15.02 -20.58
N LEU A 961 -18.66 16.09 -21.08
CA LEU A 961 -19.28 17.41 -21.24
C LEU A 961 -19.39 17.81 -22.72
N GLN A 962 -20.32 18.69 -23.04
CA GLN A 962 -20.45 19.29 -24.37
C GLN A 962 -20.78 20.79 -24.26
N LEU A 963 -20.09 21.63 -25.03
CA LEU A 963 -20.44 23.06 -25.14
C LEU A 963 -21.74 23.22 -25.93
N ASN A 964 -22.69 23.98 -25.39
CA ASN A 964 -24.00 24.17 -26.00
C ASN A 964 -24.14 25.53 -26.72
N ASP A 965 -25.33 25.80 -27.28
CA ASP A 965 -25.61 27.02 -28.06
C ASP A 965 -25.38 28.32 -27.27
N ASP A 966 -25.50 28.30 -25.94
CA ASP A 966 -25.29 29.49 -25.11
C ASP A 966 -23.80 29.85 -25.04
N ALA A 967 -22.91 28.85 -24.88
CA ALA A 967 -21.46 29.07 -24.96
C ALA A 967 -21.04 29.59 -26.33
N MET A 968 -21.59 29.01 -27.40
CA MET A 968 -21.32 29.48 -28.77
C MET A 968 -21.86 30.89 -29.02
N THR A 969 -22.97 31.26 -28.38
CA THR A 969 -23.50 32.63 -28.44
C THR A 969 -22.61 33.60 -27.68
N ALA A 970 -22.11 33.23 -26.50
CA ALA A 970 -21.16 34.04 -25.72
C ALA A 970 -19.86 34.27 -26.50
N LEU A 971 -19.31 33.20 -27.10
CA LEU A 971 -18.14 33.25 -27.99
C LEU A 971 -18.35 34.23 -29.15
N ALA A 972 -19.44 34.07 -29.91
CA ALA A 972 -19.72 34.93 -31.07
C ALA A 972 -20.12 36.38 -30.69
N GLY A 973 -20.70 36.56 -29.51
CA GLY A 973 -21.14 37.84 -28.96
C GLY A 973 -20.06 38.61 -28.23
N GLU A 974 -18.86 38.02 -28.06
CA GLU A 974 -17.77 38.57 -27.26
C GLU A 974 -18.16 38.80 -25.78
N GLU A 975 -19.12 38.03 -25.27
CA GLU A 975 -19.67 38.15 -23.93
C GLU A 975 -18.88 37.30 -22.93
N GLU A 976 -18.51 37.88 -21.80
CA GLU A 976 -17.85 37.18 -20.71
C GLU A 976 -18.90 36.56 -19.77
N VAL A 977 -18.85 35.24 -19.62
CA VAL A 977 -19.74 34.47 -18.76
C VAL A 977 -19.06 34.29 -17.40
N LEU A 978 -19.50 35.03 -16.40
CA LEU A 978 -18.93 34.97 -15.05
C LEU A 978 -19.69 33.96 -14.18
N ALA A 979 -18.95 33.06 -13.53
CA ALA A 979 -19.55 32.17 -12.56
C ALA A 979 -19.82 32.92 -11.24
N PRO A 980 -21.01 32.78 -10.65
CA PRO A 980 -21.32 33.45 -9.40
C PRO A 980 -20.49 32.85 -8.25
N VAL A 981 -20.42 33.54 -7.12
CA VAL A 981 -19.84 32.96 -5.89
C VAL A 981 -20.64 31.71 -5.52
N LEU A 982 -19.97 30.57 -5.38
CA LEU A 982 -20.61 29.37 -4.83
C LEU A 982 -21.03 29.65 -3.39
N PRO A 983 -22.21 29.20 -2.93
CA PRO A 983 -22.55 29.26 -1.52
C PRO A 983 -21.45 28.55 -0.73
N GLY A 984 -20.90 29.20 0.31
CA GLY A 984 -19.80 28.61 1.09
C GLY A 984 -20.16 27.20 1.55
N ALA A 985 -19.30 26.23 1.23
CA ALA A 985 -19.55 24.85 1.57
C ALA A 985 -19.69 24.69 3.08
N THR A 986 -20.79 24.09 3.52
CA THR A 986 -20.93 23.60 4.90
C THR A 986 -19.86 22.54 5.16
N PHE A 987 -19.50 22.28 6.42
CA PHE A 987 -18.53 21.22 6.76
C PHE A 987 -18.93 19.84 6.19
N ALA A 988 -20.24 19.56 6.13
CA ALA A 988 -20.80 18.37 5.50
C ALA A 988 -20.58 18.33 3.97
N GLN A 989 -20.62 19.47 3.30
CA GLN A 989 -20.31 19.57 1.88
C GLN A 989 -18.80 19.39 1.64
N ARG A 990 -17.93 19.97 2.49
CA ARG A 990 -16.46 19.78 2.42
C ARG A 990 -16.00 18.35 2.71
N GLN A 991 -16.74 17.59 3.51
CA GLN A 991 -16.51 16.15 3.68
C GLN A 991 -16.95 15.32 2.46
N ALA A 992 -17.98 15.76 1.72
CA ALA A 992 -18.46 15.08 0.53
C ALA A 992 -17.60 15.36 -0.73
N THR A 993 -16.80 16.42 -0.74
CA THR A 993 -15.97 16.85 -1.88
C THR A 993 -14.53 16.32 -1.85
N GLY A 994 -14.11 15.61 -0.79
CA GLY A 994 -12.78 14.98 -0.70
C GLY A 994 -11.56 15.93 -0.71
N SER A 995 -11.76 17.26 -0.66
CA SER A 995 -10.71 18.24 -0.92
C SER A 995 -9.99 18.65 0.38
N ALA A 996 -9.00 17.86 0.78
CA ALA A 996 -7.98 18.19 1.78
C ALA A 996 -6.98 19.27 1.32
N GLY A 997 -7.34 20.54 1.30
CA GLY A 997 -6.33 21.61 1.23
C GLY A 997 -5.96 22.09 2.65
N THR A 998 -4.68 22.31 2.86
CA THR A 998 -4.11 22.94 4.06
C THR A 998 -4.04 24.46 3.91
N SER A 999 -3.76 25.21 4.99
CA SER A 999 -3.20 26.57 4.89
C SER A 999 -1.72 26.77 5.25
N ALA A 1000 -0.90 27.29 4.32
CA ALA A 1000 0.56 27.34 4.23
C ALA A 1000 1.18 28.58 4.90
N GLY A 1001 0.52 29.10 5.92
CA GLY A 1001 0.84 30.40 6.51
C GLY A 1001 1.73 30.42 7.75
N ALA A 1002 2.04 29.30 8.40
CA ALA A 1002 2.90 29.37 9.58
C ALA A 1002 3.63 28.08 9.89
N TRP A 1003 4.65 27.83 9.08
CA TRP A 1003 5.68 26.87 9.44
C TRP A 1003 6.94 27.69 9.75
N GLU A 1004 7.31 27.76 11.02
CA GLU A 1004 8.66 28.13 11.42
C GLU A 1004 9.25 26.93 12.17
N ALA A 1005 10.52 26.58 11.90
CA ALA A 1005 11.16 25.45 12.54
C ALA A 1005 11.38 25.72 14.03
N ASP A 1006 11.06 24.75 14.87
CA ASP A 1006 11.45 24.81 16.28
C ASP A 1006 13.00 24.85 16.38
N PRO A 1007 13.60 25.86 17.03
CA PRO A 1007 15.04 26.06 17.05
C PRO A 1007 15.82 25.02 17.88
N VAL A 1008 15.13 24.05 18.47
CA VAL A 1008 15.73 22.97 19.29
C VAL A 1008 15.60 21.61 18.60
N PHE A 1009 14.53 21.35 17.85
CA PHE A 1009 14.24 20.00 17.34
C PHE A 1009 14.10 19.85 15.82
N GLY A 1010 13.99 20.93 15.03
CA GLY A 1010 14.12 20.86 13.57
C GLY A 1010 12.94 20.27 12.77
N TRP A 1011 11.79 20.03 13.39
CA TRP A 1011 10.54 19.66 12.70
C TRP A 1011 9.60 20.87 12.62
N SER A 1012 8.74 20.92 11.60
CA SER A 1012 7.83 22.02 11.31
C SER A 1012 6.36 21.64 11.70
N CYS A 1013 5.53 22.59 12.15
CA CYS A 1013 4.05 22.48 12.39
C CYS A 1013 3.32 23.79 11.99
N ALA A 1014 2.04 23.73 11.56
CA ALA A 1014 1.20 24.85 11.06
C ALA A 1014 0.46 25.69 12.15
N ILE A 1015 0.41 27.03 11.97
CA ILE A 1015 -0.44 28.00 12.71
C ILE A 1015 -1.34 28.81 11.72
N PRO A 1016 -2.58 29.20 12.07
CA PRO A 1016 -3.42 30.11 11.27
C PRO A 1016 -2.98 31.59 11.35
N VAL A 1017 -3.05 32.33 10.22
CA VAL A 1017 -2.83 33.78 10.14
C VAL A 1017 -4.19 34.50 10.05
N GLU A 1018 -4.50 35.41 10.97
CA GLU A 1018 -5.62 36.36 10.81
C GLU A 1018 -5.10 37.71 10.27
N GLU A 1019 -5.60 38.18 9.13
CA GLU A 1019 -5.53 39.60 8.75
C GLU A 1019 -6.89 40.30 8.94
N THR A 1020 -6.92 41.16 9.96
CA THR A 1020 -7.46 42.54 9.99
C THR A 1020 -8.98 42.81 9.95
N THR A 1021 -9.51 43.53 10.95
CA THR A 1021 -9.70 45.00 10.90
C THR A 1021 -10.45 45.59 12.13
N SER A 1022 -10.08 46.84 12.45
CA SER A 1022 -10.79 47.88 13.22
C SER A 1022 -10.56 48.03 14.74
N ALA A 1023 -9.53 48.81 15.11
CA ALA A 1023 -9.65 50.15 15.72
C ALA A 1023 -8.28 50.83 15.83
#